data_AF-A0A5N5K9Z4-F1
#
_entry.id   AF-A0A5N5K9Z4-F1
#
_cell.length_a   1.000
_cell.length_b   1.000
_cell.length_c   1.000
_cell.angle_alpha   90.00
_cell.angle_beta   90.00
_cell.angle_gamma   90.00
#
_symmetry.space_group_name_H-M   'P 1'
#
loop_
_entity.id
_entity.type
_entity.pdbx_description
1 polymer ?
#
loop_
_entity_poly.entity_id
_entity_poly.type
_entity_poly.pdbx_seq_one_letter_code
_entity_poly.pdbx_strand_id
1 'polypeptide(L)'
;MSSLKEKYEKEISEKASVLAEKNQSEADLLSEKNSLKSELDKMKQINEQIDSEKMKLRQDNDDLQTLLQKKSSDVESLEKSNVSLTEQNQKLQLNLDHMKEEYTQNADTFEKEKISLNSVIEELKKTNSDLLQKAEHLSDQNRSLSEAKNTLEVHQQALEIDKNELSVVKENLSKKVEELMNKVTDSEKEKASLLEVKSKLDGELVAIRMEKQKAETEQQLLSTKVEQLWNSLNDTCLEKKTRLQNLNQTSVSSCEKVEEIFSALQKVSEEKTSLAKEIELLKTQQKRSDEDRSDMAVAKEVLTSKIAELENTTKCLVKEKTDLLESRVSLEQEVLSLHQSAETGDKKCSEYLIKIEELKKSQLELEAKLQNLRNDNVKLEEQQQAAEKQVTLLSKAKDEIVSSLAAVQAERDALQAGKEEANVMVTQLEAQNKSALAKQLEAAESAGHTAQALDKLTQEKLALQKEKLAAEALVQEFKNAKEDMQCQLDNLSKQSSQYQQELSKSKEQLSSEKERISSLCKEIEELKKAASENALAVEAVKQEKAKLAEELSSSQKENDSQQKLKEHLERLRSQMKDMEKRELTLKNESDKEKSALQQSIQKNSALILEKNRELETLRSEVSGLRSESAAANTLQSTVKSLESDKAQLQERVRTLEKSLTAAQTSSPADIPTGSPALDEMREAKETAECQVEFLNSVIVDLQRKNEELKSKLEKMAEAALNGNTASEMDNHESLSESKTKKKLPPRLFCDICDCFDLHDTEDCPTQEQLPDSPPHTTYHGSASEERPYCDTCEMFGHWTESCNDDQTF
;
A
#
# COMPACT_ATOMS: atom_id res chain seq x y z
N MET A 1 71.32 -129.19 45.95
CA MET A 1 69.97 -128.75 45.50
C MET A 1 69.69 -127.31 45.90
N SER A 2 69.41 -126.99 47.17
CA SER A 2 68.91 -125.66 47.59
C SER A 2 69.68 -124.46 47.04
N SER A 3 71.01 -124.45 47.14
CA SER A 3 71.87 -123.35 46.63
C SER A 3 71.75 -123.10 45.11
N LEU A 4 71.41 -124.11 44.29
CA LEU A 4 71.11 -123.85 42.86
C LEU A 4 69.74 -123.19 42.68
N LYS A 5 68.74 -123.58 43.47
CA LYS A 5 67.39 -123.01 43.39
C LYS A 5 67.41 -121.53 43.78
N GLU A 6 68.05 -121.22 44.90
CA GLU A 6 68.27 -119.84 45.40
C GLU A 6 69.03 -118.96 44.39
N LYS A 7 70.06 -119.52 43.72
CA LYS A 7 70.79 -118.79 42.67
C LYS A 7 69.93 -118.55 41.41
N TYR A 8 69.12 -119.52 40.99
CA TYR A 8 68.18 -119.34 39.88
C TYR A 8 67.06 -118.35 40.23
N GLU A 9 66.53 -118.39 41.46
CA GLU A 9 65.51 -117.43 41.92
C GLU A 9 66.07 -116.00 41.98
N LYS A 10 67.34 -115.83 42.39
CA LYS A 10 68.02 -114.53 42.31
C LYS A 10 68.24 -114.07 40.86
N GLU A 11 68.70 -114.95 39.97
CA GLU A 11 68.93 -114.61 38.55
C GLU A 11 67.62 -114.28 37.81
N ILE A 12 66.52 -114.96 38.15
CA ILE A 12 65.17 -114.64 37.66
C ILE A 12 64.70 -113.29 38.23
N SER A 13 64.94 -113.00 39.50
CA SER A 13 64.61 -111.71 40.12
C SER A 13 65.41 -110.54 39.50
N GLU A 14 66.70 -110.71 39.28
CA GLU A 14 67.55 -109.72 38.59
C GLU A 14 67.10 -109.50 37.14
N LYS A 15 66.76 -110.57 36.41
CA LYS A 15 66.18 -110.46 35.05
C LYS A 15 64.80 -109.82 35.06
N ALA A 16 63.98 -110.04 36.08
CA ALA A 16 62.68 -109.37 36.25
C ALA A 16 62.84 -107.88 36.57
N SER A 17 63.82 -107.49 37.38
CA SER A 17 64.17 -106.09 37.64
C SER A 17 64.60 -105.40 36.35
N VAL A 18 65.57 -105.97 35.62
CA VAL A 18 66.04 -105.42 34.34
C VAL A 18 64.92 -105.34 33.29
N LEU A 19 63.98 -106.30 33.27
CA LEU A 19 62.81 -106.23 32.40
C LEU A 19 61.83 -105.12 32.83
N ALA A 20 61.61 -104.93 34.13
CA ALA A 20 60.77 -103.87 34.67
C ALA A 20 61.39 -102.47 34.42
N GLU A 21 62.70 -102.32 34.63
CA GLU A 21 63.48 -101.11 34.32
C GLU A 21 63.42 -100.78 32.82
N LYS A 22 63.57 -101.79 31.95
CA LYS A 22 63.40 -101.61 30.49
C LYS A 22 61.96 -101.19 30.15
N ASN A 23 60.96 -101.86 30.70
CA ASN A 23 59.55 -101.55 30.43
C ASN A 23 59.16 -100.15 30.94
N GLN A 24 59.71 -99.72 32.07
CA GLN A 24 59.56 -98.36 32.58
C GLN A 24 60.21 -97.36 31.63
N SER A 25 61.47 -97.57 31.23
CA SER A 25 62.17 -96.71 30.26
C SER A 25 61.44 -96.65 28.90
N GLU A 26 60.84 -97.75 28.45
CA GLU A 26 60.04 -97.80 27.21
C GLU A 26 58.70 -97.06 27.36
N ALA A 27 58.09 -97.07 28.54
CA ALA A 27 56.92 -96.25 28.87
C ALA A 27 57.26 -94.75 29.01
N ASP A 28 58.41 -94.41 29.60
CA ASP A 28 58.90 -93.04 29.74
C ASP A 28 59.22 -92.43 28.37
N LEU A 29 59.91 -93.18 27.50
CA LEU A 29 60.17 -92.78 26.11
C LEU A 29 58.88 -92.66 25.28
N LEU A 30 57.87 -93.50 25.54
CA LEU A 30 56.55 -93.37 24.90
C LEU A 30 55.81 -92.11 25.38
N SER A 31 55.94 -91.77 26.68
CA SER A 31 55.40 -90.54 27.27
C SER A 31 56.07 -89.29 26.68
N GLU A 32 57.41 -89.27 26.63
CA GLU A 32 58.19 -88.19 26.01
C GLU A 32 57.84 -88.01 24.53
N LYS A 33 57.77 -89.11 23.77
CA LYS A 33 57.33 -89.11 22.37
C LYS A 33 55.92 -88.53 22.19
N ASN A 34 55.00 -88.83 23.09
CA ASN A 34 53.64 -88.28 23.07
C ASN A 34 53.62 -86.78 23.44
N SER A 35 54.48 -86.35 24.37
CA SER A 35 54.66 -84.92 24.71
C SER A 35 55.22 -84.13 23.52
N LEU A 36 56.32 -84.59 22.93
CA LEU A 36 56.93 -83.99 21.73
C LEU A 36 55.98 -83.97 20.53
N LYS A 37 55.13 -85.00 20.40
CA LYS A 37 54.05 -85.02 19.38
C LYS A 37 52.99 -83.95 19.65
N SER A 38 52.57 -83.76 20.91
CA SER A 38 51.66 -82.67 21.30
C SER A 38 52.28 -81.29 21.03
N GLU A 39 53.56 -81.10 21.33
CA GLU A 39 54.27 -79.84 21.07
C GLU A 39 54.45 -79.56 19.57
N LEU A 40 54.75 -80.59 18.77
CA LEU A 40 54.82 -80.47 17.32
C LEU A 40 53.48 -80.06 16.69
N ASP A 41 52.36 -80.61 17.17
CA ASP A 41 51.05 -80.25 16.64
C ASP A 41 50.57 -78.88 17.16
N LYS A 42 50.95 -78.46 18.37
CA LYS A 42 50.81 -77.05 18.83
C LYS A 42 51.61 -76.09 17.95
N MET A 43 52.85 -76.43 17.61
CA MET A 43 53.68 -75.59 16.70
C MET A 43 53.07 -75.47 15.30
N LYS A 44 52.42 -76.51 14.77
CA LYS A 44 51.65 -76.41 13.51
C LYS A 44 50.46 -75.47 13.66
N GLN A 45 49.67 -75.63 14.71
CA GLN A 45 48.51 -74.77 14.96
C GLN A 45 48.92 -73.29 15.08
N ILE A 46 50.04 -73.01 15.74
CA ILE A 46 50.63 -71.66 15.83
C ILE A 46 51.09 -71.18 14.44
N ASN A 47 51.72 -72.03 13.62
CA ASN A 47 52.13 -71.64 12.26
C ASN A 47 50.91 -71.38 11.35
N GLU A 48 49.86 -72.20 11.44
CA GLU A 48 48.59 -72.00 10.72
C GLU A 48 47.91 -70.69 11.14
N GLN A 49 47.93 -70.35 12.43
CA GLN A 49 47.48 -69.04 12.93
C GLN A 49 48.31 -67.89 12.34
N ILE A 50 49.64 -67.97 12.44
CA ILE A 50 50.58 -66.98 11.89
C ILE A 50 50.39 -66.78 10.38
N ASP A 51 50.19 -67.85 9.61
CA ASP A 51 49.95 -67.75 8.17
C ASP A 51 48.56 -67.18 7.85
N SER A 52 47.55 -67.43 8.70
CA SER A 52 46.24 -66.75 8.60
C SER A 52 46.33 -65.25 8.91
N GLU A 53 47.16 -64.83 9.87
CA GLU A 53 47.42 -63.43 10.20
C GLU A 53 48.21 -62.73 9.10
N LYS A 54 49.22 -63.38 8.50
CA LYS A 54 49.91 -62.87 7.31
C LYS A 54 48.98 -62.65 6.13
N MET A 55 47.95 -63.49 5.94
CA MET A 55 46.96 -63.30 4.88
C MET A 55 46.02 -62.11 5.16
N LYS A 56 45.58 -61.94 6.41
CA LYS A 56 44.83 -60.74 6.82
C LYS A 56 45.65 -59.46 6.61
N LEU A 57 46.87 -59.40 7.14
CA LEU A 57 47.76 -58.24 7.00
C LEU A 57 48.13 -57.91 5.54
N ARG A 58 48.05 -58.89 4.62
CA ARG A 58 48.16 -58.64 3.18
C ARG A 58 46.89 -57.98 2.64
N GLN A 59 45.72 -58.54 2.94
CA GLN A 59 44.43 -57.97 2.54
C GLN A 59 44.27 -56.54 3.09
N ASP A 60 44.53 -56.33 4.38
CA ASP A 60 44.48 -55.01 5.03
C ASP A 60 45.41 -54.00 4.33
N ASN A 61 46.59 -54.43 3.88
CA ASN A 61 47.55 -53.60 3.16
C ASN A 61 47.12 -53.30 1.71
N ASP A 62 46.57 -54.28 0.99
CA ASP A 62 46.06 -54.11 -0.37
C ASP A 62 44.80 -53.20 -0.39
N ASP A 63 43.95 -53.32 0.64
CA ASP A 63 42.79 -52.45 0.86
C ASP A 63 43.23 -51.02 1.25
N LEU A 64 44.22 -50.86 2.13
CA LEU A 64 44.82 -49.55 2.45
C LEU A 64 45.48 -48.90 1.24
N GLN A 65 46.18 -49.67 0.39
CA GLN A 65 46.79 -49.15 -0.84
C GLN A 65 45.71 -48.72 -1.85
N THR A 66 44.61 -49.46 -1.95
CA THR A 66 43.44 -49.10 -2.77
C THR A 66 42.77 -47.82 -2.26
N LEU A 67 42.60 -47.69 -0.94
CA LEU A 67 42.06 -46.49 -0.30
C LEU A 67 42.96 -45.26 -0.50
N LEU A 68 44.29 -45.44 -0.40
CA LEU A 68 45.28 -44.40 -0.66
C LEU A 68 45.21 -43.92 -2.12
N GLN A 69 45.14 -44.83 -3.08
CA GLN A 69 45.02 -44.49 -4.52
C GLN A 69 43.70 -43.77 -4.82
N LYS A 70 42.59 -44.17 -4.18
CA LYS A 70 41.32 -43.42 -4.26
C LYS A 70 41.51 -42.01 -3.69
N LYS A 71 42.13 -41.85 -2.52
CA LYS A 71 42.32 -40.55 -1.87
C LYS A 71 43.26 -39.63 -2.64
N SER A 72 44.29 -40.13 -3.32
CA SER A 72 45.08 -39.30 -4.24
C SER A 72 44.27 -38.82 -5.45
N SER A 73 43.39 -39.67 -6.00
CA SER A 73 42.48 -39.27 -7.08
C SER A 73 41.43 -38.25 -6.63
N ASP A 74 40.91 -38.37 -5.41
CA ASP A 74 40.00 -37.39 -4.80
C ASP A 74 40.72 -36.02 -4.68
N VAL A 75 41.95 -36.00 -4.16
CA VAL A 75 42.77 -34.79 -4.01
C VAL A 75 43.08 -34.15 -5.35
N GLU A 76 43.54 -34.91 -6.34
CA GLU A 76 43.79 -34.41 -7.70
C GLU A 76 42.55 -33.75 -8.32
N SER A 77 41.35 -34.28 -8.05
CA SER A 77 40.09 -33.71 -8.54
C SER A 77 39.75 -32.39 -7.83
N LEU A 78 39.97 -32.33 -6.51
CA LEU A 78 39.77 -31.11 -5.72
C LEU A 78 40.77 -30.01 -6.07
N GLU A 79 42.03 -30.35 -6.34
CA GLU A 79 43.05 -29.41 -6.83
C GLU A 79 42.65 -28.79 -8.18
N LYS A 80 42.19 -29.60 -9.15
CA LYS A 80 41.71 -29.13 -10.45
C LYS A 80 40.48 -28.23 -10.31
N SER A 81 39.57 -28.55 -9.39
CA SER A 81 38.41 -27.71 -9.05
C SER A 81 38.83 -26.36 -8.43
N ASN A 82 39.75 -26.39 -7.46
CA ASN A 82 40.27 -25.18 -6.81
C ASN A 82 41.01 -24.25 -7.79
N VAL A 83 41.75 -24.79 -8.76
CA VAL A 83 42.36 -23.98 -9.84
C VAL A 83 41.28 -23.29 -10.67
N SER A 84 40.26 -24.04 -11.13
CA SER A 84 39.18 -23.46 -11.93
C SER A 84 38.36 -22.40 -11.17
N LEU A 85 38.08 -22.62 -9.89
CA LEU A 85 37.45 -21.61 -9.02
C LEU A 85 38.35 -20.39 -8.80
N THR A 86 39.67 -20.56 -8.72
CA THR A 86 40.63 -19.45 -8.61
C THR A 86 40.66 -18.62 -9.89
N GLU A 87 40.67 -19.25 -11.07
CA GLU A 87 40.57 -18.57 -12.38
C GLU A 87 39.24 -17.81 -12.52
N GLN A 88 38.12 -18.43 -12.11
CA GLN A 88 36.80 -17.78 -12.10
C GLN A 88 36.77 -16.57 -11.16
N ASN A 89 37.33 -16.69 -9.95
CA ASN A 89 37.41 -15.58 -9.00
C ASN A 89 38.31 -14.44 -9.50
N GLN A 90 39.44 -14.74 -10.13
CA GLN A 90 40.29 -13.72 -10.77
C GLN A 90 39.54 -13.00 -11.90
N LYS A 91 38.76 -13.72 -12.72
CA LYS A 91 37.94 -13.13 -13.77
C LYS A 91 36.82 -12.25 -13.22
N LEU A 92 36.16 -12.68 -12.14
CA LEU A 92 35.14 -11.88 -11.44
C LEU A 92 35.75 -10.62 -10.82
N GLN A 93 36.94 -10.71 -10.23
CA GLN A 93 37.68 -9.56 -9.69
C GLN A 93 38.03 -8.54 -10.78
N LEU A 94 38.55 -9.00 -11.94
CA LEU A 94 38.84 -8.13 -13.08
C LEU A 94 37.58 -7.42 -13.62
N ASN A 95 36.46 -8.13 -13.71
CA ASN A 95 35.17 -7.53 -14.08
C ASN A 95 34.71 -6.49 -13.04
N LEU A 96 34.83 -6.81 -11.74
CA LEU A 96 34.46 -5.91 -10.64
C LEU A 96 35.29 -4.62 -10.65
N ASP A 97 36.60 -4.72 -10.87
CA ASP A 97 37.50 -3.56 -10.90
C ASP A 97 37.30 -2.72 -12.19
N HIS A 98 36.99 -3.35 -13.33
CA HIS A 98 36.56 -2.63 -14.54
C HIS A 98 35.25 -1.87 -14.32
N MET A 99 34.23 -2.49 -13.69
CA MET A 99 32.97 -1.82 -13.34
C MET A 99 33.18 -0.64 -12.38
N LYS A 100 34.11 -0.74 -11.43
CA LYS A 100 34.50 0.40 -10.57
C LYS A 100 35.12 1.53 -11.38
N GLU A 101 35.99 1.22 -12.35
CA GLU A 101 36.65 2.22 -13.17
C GLU A 101 35.67 2.91 -14.14
N GLU A 102 34.69 2.19 -14.71
CA GLU A 102 33.58 2.82 -15.44
C GLU A 102 32.71 3.69 -14.51
N TYR A 103 32.43 3.24 -13.28
CA TYR A 103 31.66 4.02 -12.31
C TYR A 103 32.38 5.32 -11.92
N THR A 104 33.70 5.27 -11.66
CA THR A 104 34.46 6.48 -11.36
C THR A 104 34.54 7.41 -12.57
N GLN A 105 34.76 6.91 -13.78
CA GLN A 105 34.74 7.73 -15.00
C GLN A 105 33.38 8.42 -15.21
N ASN A 106 32.26 7.72 -14.97
CA ASN A 106 30.92 8.28 -15.05
C ASN A 106 30.65 9.34 -13.96
N ALA A 107 31.09 9.13 -12.73
CA ALA A 107 31.04 10.14 -11.67
C ALA A 107 31.86 11.39 -12.04
N ASP A 108 33.04 11.19 -12.62
CA ASP A 108 33.95 12.23 -13.08
C ASP A 108 33.38 13.03 -14.27
N THR A 109 32.53 12.43 -15.13
CA THR A 109 31.81 13.16 -16.18
C THR A 109 30.61 13.92 -15.62
N PHE A 110 29.81 13.32 -14.74
CA PHE A 110 28.67 14.01 -14.14
C PHE A 110 29.09 15.24 -13.31
N GLU A 111 30.21 15.19 -12.58
CA GLU A 111 30.69 16.38 -11.86
C GLU A 111 31.16 17.49 -12.83
N LYS A 112 31.77 17.14 -13.97
CA LYS A 112 32.15 18.11 -15.02
C LYS A 112 30.91 18.74 -15.68
N GLU A 113 29.89 17.95 -15.98
CA GLU A 113 28.61 18.44 -16.52
C GLU A 113 27.89 19.35 -15.51
N LYS A 114 27.86 18.97 -14.23
CA LYS A 114 27.33 19.77 -13.12
C LYS A 114 28.07 21.11 -12.96
N ILE A 115 29.39 21.13 -13.08
CA ILE A 115 30.19 22.38 -13.07
C ILE A 115 29.84 23.25 -14.29
N SER A 116 29.73 22.66 -15.48
CA SER A 116 29.33 23.37 -16.70
C SER A 116 27.92 23.97 -16.59
N LEU A 117 26.95 23.19 -16.12
CA LEU A 117 25.57 23.63 -15.91
C LEU A 117 25.47 24.76 -14.88
N ASN A 118 26.22 24.68 -13.79
CA ASN A 118 26.31 25.77 -12.81
C ASN A 118 26.88 27.07 -13.42
N SER A 119 27.89 26.97 -14.31
CA SER A 119 28.40 28.15 -15.02
C SER A 119 27.34 28.79 -15.92
N VAL A 120 26.56 27.98 -16.65
CA VAL A 120 25.44 28.47 -17.48
C VAL A 120 24.33 29.09 -16.61
N ILE A 121 24.05 28.52 -15.43
CA ILE A 121 23.08 29.08 -14.48
C ILE A 121 23.52 30.46 -13.95
N GLU A 122 24.79 30.67 -13.64
CA GLU A 122 25.28 31.99 -13.22
C GLU A 122 25.28 33.01 -14.37
N GLU A 123 25.57 32.59 -15.60
CA GLU A 123 25.49 33.47 -16.78
C GLU A 123 24.02 33.85 -17.11
N LEU A 124 23.08 32.93 -16.93
CA LEU A 124 21.63 33.19 -17.01
C LEU A 124 21.13 34.09 -15.88
N LYS A 125 21.60 33.91 -14.63
CA LYS A 125 21.30 34.82 -13.51
C LYS A 125 21.78 36.24 -13.80
N LYS A 126 23.02 36.38 -14.29
CA LYS A 126 23.61 37.67 -14.63
C LYS A 126 22.84 38.36 -15.75
N THR A 127 22.59 37.69 -16.88
CA THR A 127 21.85 38.27 -18.00
C THR A 127 20.40 38.63 -17.61
N ASN A 128 19.75 37.85 -16.75
CA ASN A 128 18.44 38.20 -16.20
C ASN A 128 18.49 39.43 -15.27
N SER A 129 19.54 39.60 -14.47
CA SER A 129 19.79 40.81 -13.67
C SER A 129 20.01 42.05 -14.55
N ASP A 130 20.81 41.92 -15.61
CA ASP A 130 21.07 42.99 -16.58
C ASP A 130 19.79 43.41 -17.32
N LEU A 131 18.91 42.44 -17.65
CA LEU A 131 17.59 42.69 -18.24
C LEU A 131 16.62 43.37 -17.25
N LEU A 132 16.63 42.99 -15.98
CA LEU A 132 15.82 43.63 -14.94
C LEU A 132 16.21 45.11 -14.75
N GLN A 133 17.50 45.42 -14.62
CA GLN A 133 17.97 46.81 -14.55
C GLN A 133 17.57 47.62 -15.79
N LYS A 134 17.62 47.01 -16.97
CA LYS A 134 17.21 47.66 -18.22
C LYS A 134 15.70 47.89 -18.30
N ALA A 135 14.89 46.99 -17.75
CA ALA A 135 13.44 47.16 -17.63
C ALA A 135 13.07 48.26 -16.61
N GLU A 136 13.78 48.32 -15.48
CA GLU A 136 13.62 49.36 -14.46
C GLU A 136 13.97 50.75 -15.02
N HIS A 137 15.10 50.89 -15.72
CA HIS A 137 15.46 52.13 -16.42
C HIS A 137 14.42 52.56 -17.46
N LEU A 138 13.87 51.62 -18.25
CA LEU A 138 12.79 51.92 -19.20
C LEU A 138 11.49 52.31 -18.48
N SER A 139 11.20 51.74 -17.31
CA SER A 139 10.06 52.13 -16.46
C SER A 139 10.20 53.57 -15.98
N ASP A 140 11.37 53.97 -15.48
CA ASP A 140 11.64 55.35 -15.05
C ASP A 140 11.63 56.35 -16.21
N GLN A 141 12.14 55.97 -17.38
CA GLN A 141 12.01 56.81 -18.58
C GLN A 141 10.54 57.01 -18.98
N ASN A 142 9.72 55.95 -18.95
CA ASN A 142 8.28 56.06 -19.20
C ASN A 142 7.58 56.92 -18.12
N ARG A 143 8.01 56.83 -16.86
CA ARG A 143 7.49 57.65 -15.76
C ARG A 143 7.77 59.14 -15.99
N SER A 144 9.01 59.51 -16.29
CA SER A 144 9.32 60.92 -16.60
C SER A 144 8.75 61.42 -17.92
N LEU A 145 8.54 60.56 -18.93
CA LEU A 145 7.76 60.92 -20.13
C LEU A 145 6.28 61.15 -19.81
N SER A 146 5.69 60.39 -18.87
CA SER A 146 4.32 60.60 -18.38
C SER A 146 4.21 61.90 -17.56
N GLU A 147 5.16 62.16 -16.66
CA GLU A 147 5.27 63.43 -15.93
C GLU A 147 5.37 64.62 -16.89
N ALA A 148 6.22 64.53 -17.93
CA ALA A 148 6.38 65.55 -18.96
C ALA A 148 5.15 65.71 -19.88
N LYS A 149 4.42 64.62 -20.18
CA LYS A 149 3.14 64.69 -20.91
C LYS A 149 2.10 65.47 -20.09
N ASN A 150 2.00 65.18 -18.79
CA ASN A 150 1.00 65.80 -17.92
C ASN A 150 1.24 67.30 -17.76
N THR A 151 2.49 67.76 -17.67
CA THR A 151 2.79 69.21 -17.65
C THR A 151 2.50 69.89 -18.98
N LEU A 152 2.75 69.22 -20.11
CA LEU A 152 2.38 69.70 -21.46
C LEU A 152 0.86 69.83 -21.61
N GLU A 153 0.10 68.86 -21.11
CA GLU A 153 -1.37 68.85 -21.13
C GLU A 153 -1.96 69.97 -20.27
N VAL A 154 -1.39 70.24 -19.09
CA VAL A 154 -1.74 71.41 -18.25
C VAL A 154 -1.42 72.73 -18.96
N HIS A 155 -0.25 72.86 -19.61
CA HIS A 155 0.09 74.05 -20.39
C HIS A 155 -0.84 74.26 -21.59
N GLN A 156 -1.28 73.18 -22.25
CA GLN A 156 -2.24 73.26 -23.35
C GLN A 156 -3.63 73.71 -22.86
N GLN A 157 -4.07 73.24 -21.70
CA GLN A 157 -5.31 73.72 -21.07
C GLN A 157 -5.24 75.20 -20.69
N ALA A 158 -4.10 75.66 -20.12
CA ALA A 158 -3.89 77.07 -19.81
C ALA A 158 -3.93 77.97 -21.06
N LEU A 159 -3.25 77.57 -22.15
CA LEU A 159 -3.28 78.29 -23.43
C LEU A 159 -4.69 78.38 -24.04
N GLU A 160 -5.52 77.35 -23.87
CA GLU A 160 -6.91 77.38 -24.33
C GLU A 160 -7.78 78.28 -23.44
N ILE A 161 -7.50 78.41 -22.14
CA ILE A 161 -8.14 79.40 -21.25
C ILE A 161 -7.74 80.82 -21.68
N ASP A 162 -6.45 81.13 -21.80
CA ASP A 162 -5.94 82.44 -22.24
C ASP A 162 -6.56 82.89 -23.57
N LYS A 163 -6.65 81.96 -24.52
CA LYS A 163 -7.27 82.15 -25.85
C LYS A 163 -8.77 82.46 -25.75
N ASN A 164 -9.49 81.81 -24.85
CA ASN A 164 -10.91 82.08 -24.62
C ASN A 164 -11.12 83.45 -23.94
N GLU A 165 -10.29 83.81 -22.95
CA GLU A 165 -10.31 85.16 -22.35
C GLU A 165 -10.00 86.24 -23.39
N LEU A 166 -8.99 86.03 -24.24
CA LEU A 166 -8.61 86.96 -25.31
C LEU A 166 -9.71 87.08 -26.38
N SER A 167 -10.48 86.01 -26.62
CA SER A 167 -11.70 86.06 -27.46
C SER A 167 -12.80 86.92 -26.82
N VAL A 168 -13.03 86.80 -25.51
CA VAL A 168 -13.99 87.65 -24.77
C VAL A 168 -13.55 89.12 -24.78
N VAL A 169 -12.26 89.40 -24.60
CA VAL A 169 -11.68 90.75 -24.72
C VAL A 169 -11.89 91.31 -26.13
N LYS A 170 -11.64 90.51 -27.17
CA LYS A 170 -11.88 90.89 -28.58
C LYS A 170 -13.34 91.24 -28.84
N GLU A 171 -14.29 90.44 -28.35
CA GLU A 171 -15.73 90.70 -28.54
C GLU A 171 -16.19 91.95 -27.79
N ASN A 172 -15.71 92.16 -26.55
CA ASN A 172 -15.96 93.37 -25.78
C ASN A 172 -15.40 94.63 -26.47
N LEU A 173 -14.21 94.53 -27.08
CA LEU A 173 -13.64 95.60 -27.90
C LEU A 173 -14.47 95.88 -29.16
N SER A 174 -14.96 94.85 -29.86
CA SER A 174 -15.87 95.02 -31.01
C SER A 174 -17.15 95.75 -30.61
N LYS A 175 -17.81 95.33 -29.52
CA LYS A 175 -18.98 96.02 -28.95
C LYS A 175 -18.68 97.47 -28.59
N LYS A 176 -17.48 97.77 -28.08
CA LYS A 176 -17.05 99.15 -27.77
C LYS A 176 -16.82 100.00 -29.01
N VAL A 177 -16.27 99.44 -30.08
CA VAL A 177 -16.12 100.12 -31.38
C VAL A 177 -17.50 100.43 -31.98
N GLU A 178 -18.43 99.48 -31.92
CA GLU A 178 -19.80 99.66 -32.43
C GLU A 178 -20.62 100.67 -31.61
N GLU A 179 -20.50 100.68 -30.27
CA GLU A 179 -21.00 101.76 -29.41
C GLU A 179 -20.49 103.14 -29.84
N LEU A 180 -19.20 103.26 -30.17
CA LEU A 180 -18.56 104.51 -30.55
C LEU A 180 -19.00 104.96 -31.96
N MET A 181 -19.11 104.03 -32.91
CA MET A 181 -19.69 104.32 -34.24
C MET A 181 -21.11 104.85 -34.12
N ASN A 182 -21.97 104.18 -33.35
CA ASN A 182 -23.35 104.61 -33.14
C ASN A 182 -23.41 106.04 -32.57
N LYS A 183 -22.65 106.33 -31.50
CA LYS A 183 -22.52 107.67 -30.90
C LYS A 183 -22.03 108.74 -31.87
N VAL A 184 -21.12 108.41 -32.80
CA VAL A 184 -20.72 109.33 -33.88
C VAL A 184 -21.89 109.59 -34.82
N THR A 185 -22.60 108.55 -35.30
CA THR A 185 -23.76 108.77 -36.19
C THR A 185 -24.89 109.55 -35.53
N ASP A 186 -25.11 109.38 -34.21
CA ASP A 186 -26.11 110.14 -33.46
C ASP A 186 -25.69 111.60 -33.28
N SER A 187 -24.40 111.85 -33.03
CA SER A 187 -23.83 113.21 -33.02
C SER A 187 -23.96 113.91 -34.39
N GLU A 188 -23.85 113.16 -35.49
CA GLU A 188 -24.05 113.67 -36.85
C GLU A 188 -25.53 113.95 -37.15
N LYS A 189 -26.46 113.09 -36.71
CA LYS A 189 -27.91 113.34 -36.77
C LYS A 189 -28.28 114.58 -35.97
N GLU A 190 -27.79 114.70 -34.74
CA GLU A 190 -28.05 115.86 -33.87
C GLU A 190 -27.48 117.15 -34.48
N LYS A 191 -26.26 117.12 -35.02
CA LYS A 191 -25.67 118.23 -35.78
C LYS A 191 -26.50 118.63 -37.00
N ALA A 192 -27.07 117.67 -37.74
CA ALA A 192 -27.97 117.94 -38.86
C ALA A 192 -29.30 118.55 -38.38
N SER A 193 -29.90 118.01 -37.31
CA SER A 193 -31.11 118.55 -36.69
C SER A 193 -30.90 119.98 -36.15
N LEU A 194 -29.76 120.27 -35.53
CA LEU A 194 -29.38 121.61 -35.08
C LEU A 194 -29.18 122.59 -36.25
N LEU A 195 -28.69 122.12 -37.41
CA LEU A 195 -28.62 122.91 -38.64
C LEU A 195 -30.01 123.26 -39.19
N GLU A 196 -30.95 122.31 -39.17
CA GLU A 196 -32.33 122.55 -39.59
C GLU A 196 -33.08 123.46 -38.61
N VAL A 197 -32.93 123.24 -37.30
CA VAL A 197 -33.48 124.09 -36.23
C VAL A 197 -32.91 125.51 -36.33
N LYS A 198 -31.60 125.66 -36.61
CA LYS A 198 -31.01 126.97 -36.90
C LYS A 198 -31.68 127.62 -38.11
N SER A 199 -31.85 126.89 -39.22
CA SER A 199 -32.51 127.43 -40.41
C SER A 199 -33.96 127.86 -40.17
N LYS A 200 -34.68 127.19 -39.26
CA LYS A 200 -36.03 127.59 -38.82
C LYS A 200 -35.97 128.82 -37.93
N LEU A 201 -35.09 128.87 -36.94
CA LEU A 201 -34.85 130.04 -36.09
C LEU A 201 -34.41 131.28 -36.87
N ASP A 202 -33.57 131.16 -37.90
CA ASP A 202 -33.20 132.27 -38.78
C ASP A 202 -34.42 132.81 -39.55
N GLY A 203 -35.38 131.95 -39.93
CA GLY A 203 -36.66 132.35 -40.52
C GLY A 203 -37.66 132.95 -39.51
N GLU A 204 -37.80 132.33 -38.32
CA GLU A 204 -38.63 132.83 -37.23
C GLU A 204 -38.11 134.18 -36.70
N LEU A 205 -36.80 134.42 -36.68
CA LEU A 205 -36.22 135.73 -36.35
C LEU A 205 -36.50 136.81 -37.41
N VAL A 206 -36.91 136.45 -38.63
CA VAL A 206 -37.47 137.39 -39.61
C VAL A 206 -38.96 137.61 -39.33
N ALA A 207 -39.73 136.53 -39.10
CA ALA A 207 -41.16 136.62 -38.76
C ALA A 207 -41.41 137.45 -37.48
N ILE A 208 -40.70 137.15 -36.39
CA ILE A 208 -40.81 137.85 -35.10
C ILE A 208 -40.40 139.33 -35.22
N ARG A 209 -39.52 139.73 -36.15
CA ARG A 209 -39.27 141.16 -36.40
C ARG A 209 -40.49 141.86 -36.98
N MET A 210 -41.19 141.22 -37.92
CA MET A 210 -42.43 141.74 -38.51
C MET A 210 -43.59 141.70 -37.50
N GLU A 211 -43.66 140.65 -36.68
CA GLU A 211 -44.74 140.45 -35.73
C GLU A 211 -44.58 141.28 -34.45
N LYS A 212 -43.34 141.54 -34.00
CA LYS A 212 -43.05 142.56 -32.97
C LYS A 212 -43.54 143.93 -33.43
N GLN A 213 -43.25 144.31 -34.68
CA GLN A 213 -43.68 145.58 -35.27
C GLN A 213 -45.23 145.71 -35.33
N LYS A 214 -45.96 144.58 -35.28
CA LYS A 214 -47.42 144.54 -35.13
C LYS A 214 -47.86 144.55 -33.67
N ALA A 215 -47.27 143.74 -32.81
CA ALA A 215 -47.62 143.61 -31.38
C ALA A 215 -47.38 144.91 -30.59
N GLU A 216 -46.36 145.71 -30.95
CA GLU A 216 -46.13 147.04 -30.37
C GLU A 216 -47.31 148.01 -30.63
N THR A 217 -48.14 147.77 -31.67
CA THR A 217 -49.38 148.51 -31.91
C THR A 217 -50.59 147.97 -31.16
N GLU A 218 -50.57 146.71 -30.74
CA GLU A 218 -51.70 146.03 -30.08
C GLU A 218 -51.60 146.06 -28.55
N GLN A 219 -50.39 146.05 -27.98
CA GLN A 219 -50.17 146.06 -26.52
C GLN A 219 -50.77 147.32 -25.86
N GLN A 220 -50.83 148.44 -26.59
CA GLN A 220 -51.45 149.69 -26.13
C GLN A 220 -52.97 149.57 -25.85
N LEU A 221 -53.63 148.52 -26.34
CA LEU A 221 -55.09 148.35 -26.25
C LEU A 221 -55.55 147.55 -25.00
N LEU A 222 -54.74 146.60 -24.54
CA LEU A 222 -55.21 145.48 -23.69
C LEU A 222 -54.92 145.65 -22.19
N SER A 223 -54.06 146.59 -21.80
CA SER A 223 -53.80 146.96 -20.38
C SER A 223 -55.09 147.30 -19.61
N THR A 224 -56.11 147.76 -20.33
CA THR A 224 -57.37 148.34 -19.85
C THR A 224 -58.38 147.37 -19.21
N LYS A 225 -58.07 146.07 -18.98
CA LYS A 225 -59.13 145.04 -18.84
C LYS A 225 -59.00 143.91 -17.80
N VAL A 226 -57.83 143.67 -17.20
CA VAL A 226 -57.60 142.45 -16.37
C VAL A 226 -58.12 142.55 -14.92
N GLU A 227 -58.35 143.77 -14.42
CA GLU A 227 -58.48 144.11 -12.99
C GLU A 227 -59.81 143.70 -12.30
N GLN A 228 -60.54 142.71 -12.82
CA GLN A 228 -61.97 142.51 -12.50
C GLN A 228 -62.39 141.15 -11.89
N LEU A 229 -61.55 140.10 -11.89
CA LEU A 229 -62.04 138.70 -11.74
C LEU A 229 -61.61 137.89 -10.49
N TRP A 230 -60.75 138.41 -9.61
CA TRP A 230 -59.98 137.58 -8.66
C TRP A 230 -60.74 136.98 -7.44
N ASN A 231 -61.98 137.40 -7.15
CA ASN A 231 -62.52 137.42 -5.78
C ASN A 231 -63.45 136.25 -5.33
N SER A 232 -63.24 134.96 -5.67
CA SER A 232 -64.39 133.99 -5.62
C SER A 232 -64.22 132.47 -5.25
N LEU A 233 -63.13 131.94 -4.64
CA LEU A 233 -62.96 130.45 -4.49
C LEU A 233 -62.11 129.99 -3.28
N ASN A 234 -62.54 129.00 -2.44
CA ASN A 234 -61.73 128.50 -1.28
C ASN A 234 -61.93 127.04 -0.71
N ASP A 235 -63.12 126.62 -0.23
CA ASP A 235 -63.24 125.84 1.04
C ASP A 235 -63.33 124.27 1.06
N THR A 236 -63.22 123.67 2.28
CA THR A 236 -63.73 122.34 2.79
C THR A 236 -62.79 121.10 2.83
N CYS A 237 -62.54 120.42 4.00
CA CYS A 237 -61.82 119.08 4.13
C CYS A 237 -61.75 118.37 5.57
N LEU A 238 -61.43 117.03 5.66
CA LEU A 238 -60.67 116.16 6.72
C LEU A 238 -61.26 115.06 7.73
N GLU A 239 -60.51 113.91 8.00
CA GLU A 239 -60.27 113.01 9.26
C GLU A 239 -60.06 111.39 9.19
N LYS A 240 -59.55 110.58 10.23
CA LYS A 240 -58.90 109.15 10.15
C LYS A 240 -58.42 108.22 11.45
N LYS A 241 -58.30 106.79 11.45
CA LYS A 241 -57.30 105.74 12.15
C LYS A 241 -57.69 104.32 12.92
N THR A 242 -56.78 103.45 13.57
CA THR A 242 -56.80 101.87 13.85
C THR A 242 -55.91 101.08 15.00
N ARG A 243 -56.04 99.73 15.41
CA ARG A 243 -55.17 98.83 16.41
C ARG A 243 -55.24 97.17 16.49
N LEU A 244 -54.54 96.32 17.39
CA LEU A 244 -54.27 94.75 17.35
C LEU A 244 -53.76 93.77 18.61
N GLN A 245 -53.81 92.33 18.63
CA GLN A 245 -53.04 91.11 19.37
C GLN A 245 -53.81 89.76 20.00
N ASN A 246 -53.49 88.44 20.50
CA ASN A 246 -52.49 87.21 20.80
C ASN A 246 -53.20 85.78 21.33
N LEU A 247 -52.84 84.47 21.84
CA LEU A 247 -51.75 83.33 22.14
C LEU A 247 -52.20 81.80 22.73
N ASN A 248 -51.34 80.67 22.91
CA ASN A 248 -51.27 79.32 23.81
C ASN A 248 -51.83 77.78 23.51
N GLN A 249 -51.65 76.48 24.11
CA GLN A 249 -50.64 75.48 24.84
C GLN A 249 -51.11 73.98 25.46
N THR A 250 -50.34 72.77 25.57
CA THR A 250 -50.27 71.54 26.62
C THR A 250 -50.51 69.90 26.40
N SER A 251 -49.85 68.81 27.06
CA SER A 251 -50.21 67.24 27.29
C SER A 251 -49.23 66.12 28.05
N VAL A 252 -49.54 64.78 28.46
CA VAL A 252 -48.69 63.59 29.13
C VAL A 252 -49.25 62.04 29.42
N SER A 253 -48.50 60.88 29.83
CA SER A 253 -48.94 59.38 30.19
C SER A 253 -47.99 58.23 30.96
N SER A 254 -48.37 56.91 31.37
CA SER A 254 -47.55 55.71 32.06
C SER A 254 -48.11 54.16 32.33
N CYS A 255 -47.41 53.05 32.93
CA CYS A 255 -47.82 51.53 33.23
C CYS A 255 -46.95 50.42 34.14
N GLU A 256 -47.35 49.13 34.58
CA GLU A 256 -46.73 48.07 35.62
C GLU A 256 -47.00 46.41 35.66
N LYS A 257 -46.44 45.45 36.59
CA LYS A 257 -46.65 43.88 36.83
C LYS A 257 -46.14 43.09 38.19
N VAL A 258 -46.77 42.01 38.86
CA VAL A 258 -46.40 41.25 40.21
C VAL A 258 -46.83 39.68 40.49
N GLU A 259 -46.71 39.00 41.71
CA GLU A 259 -46.66 37.50 42.16
C GLU A 259 -47.30 37.03 43.60
N GLU A 260 -47.38 35.68 43.99
CA GLU A 260 -47.42 34.94 45.37
C GLU A 260 -48.59 33.93 45.82
N ILE A 261 -48.36 32.80 46.62
CA ILE A 261 -49.28 32.04 47.61
C ILE A 261 -48.67 30.77 48.37
N PHE A 262 -49.26 30.24 49.51
CA PHE A 262 -48.70 29.17 50.44
C PHE A 262 -49.75 28.30 51.28
N SER A 263 -49.46 27.04 51.77
CA SER A 263 -49.87 26.36 53.08
C SER A 263 -50.41 24.88 53.18
N ALA A 264 -50.28 24.26 54.39
CA ALA A 264 -50.95 23.04 55.03
C ALA A 264 -50.30 21.62 54.89
N LEU A 265 -50.35 20.63 55.83
CA LEU A 265 -50.91 20.44 57.22
C LEU A 265 -50.18 19.28 58.02
N GLN A 266 -50.54 18.96 59.29
CA GLN A 266 -49.79 18.08 60.23
C GLN A 266 -50.64 17.34 61.32
N LYS A 267 -50.31 16.07 61.69
CA LYS A 267 -50.31 15.39 63.05
C LYS A 267 -50.88 13.94 63.12
N VAL A 268 -50.26 13.08 63.97
CA VAL A 268 -50.81 12.30 65.13
C VAL A 268 -49.92 11.06 65.44
N SER A 269 -49.77 10.69 66.72
CA SER A 269 -48.98 9.52 67.19
C SER A 269 -49.24 9.17 68.66
N GLU A 270 -49.49 7.89 69.02
CA GLU A 270 -49.35 7.34 70.40
C GLU A 270 -49.58 5.81 70.46
N GLU A 271 -48.88 5.11 71.39
CA GLU A 271 -48.99 3.69 71.90
C GLU A 271 -47.62 2.98 71.96
N LYS A 272 -47.04 2.74 73.17
CA LYS A 272 -45.67 2.16 73.27
C LYS A 272 -45.22 1.49 74.60
N THR A 273 -46.12 1.05 75.52
CA THR A 273 -45.72 0.81 76.93
C THR A 273 -46.23 -0.49 77.63
N SER A 274 -46.27 -1.63 76.93
CA SER A 274 -46.61 -2.95 77.55
C SER A 274 -45.47 -3.99 77.55
N LEU A 275 -44.57 -3.97 76.56
CA LEU A 275 -43.60 -5.05 76.25
C LEU A 275 -42.43 -5.28 77.24
N ALA A 276 -42.39 -4.58 78.38
CA ALA A 276 -41.16 -4.48 79.19
C ALA A 276 -40.84 -5.69 80.10
N LYS A 277 -41.81 -6.55 80.43
CA LYS A 277 -41.67 -7.56 81.52
C LYS A 277 -41.36 -8.98 81.07
N GLU A 278 -41.65 -9.33 79.82
CA GLU A 278 -41.37 -10.66 79.26
C GLU A 278 -39.86 -10.90 79.02
N ILE A 279 -39.09 -9.80 78.97
CA ILE A 279 -37.65 -9.73 78.72
C ILE A 279 -36.80 -10.44 79.81
N GLU A 280 -37.27 -10.51 81.05
CA GLU A 280 -36.45 -10.99 82.18
C GLU A 280 -36.24 -12.52 82.17
N LEU A 281 -37.26 -13.29 81.79
CA LEU A 281 -37.23 -14.77 81.86
C LEU A 281 -36.29 -15.38 80.82
N LEU A 282 -36.15 -14.74 79.65
CA LEU A 282 -35.29 -15.20 78.55
C LEU A 282 -33.78 -15.20 78.92
N LYS A 283 -33.37 -14.36 79.88
CA LYS A 283 -31.95 -14.16 80.27
C LYS A 283 -31.25 -15.44 80.76
N THR A 284 -31.96 -16.39 81.36
CA THR A 284 -31.34 -17.60 81.93
C THR A 284 -31.16 -18.71 80.90
N GLN A 285 -32.10 -18.86 79.96
CA GLN A 285 -31.95 -19.78 78.83
C GLN A 285 -30.84 -19.30 77.87
N GLN A 286 -30.69 -17.98 77.74
CA GLN A 286 -29.61 -17.36 76.96
C GLN A 286 -28.21 -17.79 77.42
N LYS A 287 -27.98 -17.97 78.73
CA LYS A 287 -26.62 -18.21 79.25
C LYS A 287 -25.98 -19.55 78.87
N ARG A 288 -26.78 -20.58 78.54
CA ARG A 288 -26.25 -21.82 77.92
C ARG A 288 -26.12 -21.69 76.40
N SER A 289 -27.03 -20.96 75.77
CA SER A 289 -26.87 -20.59 74.36
C SER A 289 -25.59 -19.78 74.15
N ASP A 290 -25.14 -18.98 75.11
CA ASP A 290 -23.91 -18.18 75.03
C ASP A 290 -22.61 -18.99 75.00
N GLU A 291 -22.60 -20.23 75.52
CA GLU A 291 -21.42 -21.11 75.48
C GLU A 291 -21.29 -21.79 74.10
N ASP A 292 -22.34 -22.43 73.58
CA ASP A 292 -22.36 -22.94 72.19
C ASP A 292 -22.15 -21.81 71.16
N ARG A 293 -22.67 -20.61 71.46
CA ARG A 293 -22.49 -19.39 70.67
C ARG A 293 -21.09 -18.80 70.80
N SER A 294 -20.27 -19.21 71.77
CA SER A 294 -18.85 -18.84 71.85
C SER A 294 -18.03 -19.59 70.80
N ASP A 295 -18.14 -20.91 70.77
CA ASP A 295 -17.39 -21.73 69.79
C ASP A 295 -17.90 -21.48 68.36
N MET A 296 -19.22 -21.31 68.18
CA MET A 296 -19.77 -20.84 66.91
C MET A 296 -19.40 -19.38 66.58
N ALA A 297 -19.11 -18.52 67.56
CA ALA A 297 -18.57 -17.18 67.29
C ALA A 297 -17.12 -17.25 66.80
N VAL A 298 -16.27 -18.06 67.42
CA VAL A 298 -14.88 -18.26 66.96
C VAL A 298 -14.84 -18.87 65.55
N ALA A 299 -15.63 -19.93 65.30
CA ALA A 299 -15.74 -20.52 63.97
C ALA A 299 -16.28 -19.52 62.93
N LYS A 300 -17.27 -18.69 63.31
CA LYS A 300 -17.79 -17.61 62.46
C LYS A 300 -16.76 -16.51 62.23
N GLU A 301 -15.96 -16.14 63.22
CA GLU A 301 -14.95 -15.08 63.15
C GLU A 301 -13.78 -15.48 62.24
N VAL A 302 -13.34 -16.73 62.33
CA VAL A 302 -12.38 -17.34 61.38
C VAL A 302 -12.97 -17.36 59.96
N LEU A 303 -14.23 -17.76 59.79
CA LEU A 303 -14.89 -17.74 58.48
C LEU A 303 -15.07 -16.32 57.93
N THR A 304 -15.46 -15.33 58.73
CA THR A 304 -15.54 -13.92 58.28
C THR A 304 -14.17 -13.34 57.97
N SER A 305 -13.12 -13.75 58.69
CA SER A 305 -11.74 -13.37 58.37
C SER A 305 -11.32 -13.96 57.02
N LYS A 306 -11.63 -15.24 56.76
CA LYS A 306 -11.32 -15.89 55.48
C LYS A 306 -12.15 -15.32 54.33
N ILE A 307 -13.41 -14.93 54.57
CA ILE A 307 -14.23 -14.21 53.60
C ILE A 307 -13.64 -12.82 53.32
N ALA A 308 -13.20 -12.08 54.35
CA ALA A 308 -12.57 -10.77 54.16
C ALA A 308 -11.23 -10.85 53.40
N GLU A 309 -10.43 -11.89 53.62
CA GLU A 309 -9.23 -12.18 52.81
C GLU A 309 -9.59 -12.45 51.34
N LEU A 310 -10.60 -13.31 51.09
CA LEU A 310 -11.05 -13.65 49.73
C LEU A 310 -11.72 -12.48 49.02
N GLU A 311 -12.45 -11.64 49.75
CA GLU A 311 -12.96 -10.37 49.25
C GLU A 311 -11.83 -9.41 48.87
N ASN A 312 -10.79 -9.30 49.71
CA ASN A 312 -9.68 -8.38 49.44
C ASN A 312 -8.80 -8.85 48.28
N THR A 313 -8.52 -10.15 48.16
CA THR A 313 -7.84 -10.69 46.96
C THR A 313 -8.72 -10.54 45.71
N THR A 314 -10.03 -10.74 45.81
CA THR A 314 -10.96 -10.47 44.70
C THR A 314 -10.96 -8.98 44.33
N LYS A 315 -10.98 -8.05 45.29
CA LYS A 315 -10.89 -6.60 45.04
C LYS A 315 -9.58 -6.22 44.35
N CYS A 316 -8.45 -6.80 44.76
CA CYS A 316 -7.16 -6.61 44.09
C CYS A 316 -7.16 -7.14 42.65
N LEU A 317 -7.62 -8.38 42.42
CA LEU A 317 -7.70 -8.98 41.07
C LEU A 317 -8.70 -8.27 40.15
N VAL A 318 -9.79 -7.73 40.70
CA VAL A 318 -10.74 -6.88 39.95
C VAL A 318 -10.07 -5.57 39.56
N LYS A 319 -9.29 -4.94 40.45
CA LYS A 319 -8.54 -3.72 40.13
C LYS A 319 -7.45 -3.97 39.09
N GLU A 320 -6.63 -5.00 39.26
CA GLU A 320 -5.62 -5.39 38.28
C GLU A 320 -6.25 -5.65 36.90
N LYS A 321 -7.43 -6.28 36.86
CA LYS A 321 -8.21 -6.46 35.65
C LYS A 321 -8.76 -5.15 35.05
N THR A 322 -9.17 -4.16 35.85
CA THR A 322 -9.58 -2.85 35.30
C THR A 322 -8.38 -2.08 34.77
N ASP A 323 -7.28 -2.05 35.51
CA ASP A 323 -6.05 -1.35 35.15
C ASP A 323 -5.47 -1.93 33.83
N LEU A 324 -5.50 -3.26 33.66
CA LEU A 324 -5.14 -3.94 32.41
C LEU A 324 -6.13 -3.68 31.27
N LEU A 325 -7.42 -3.51 31.53
CA LEU A 325 -8.41 -3.16 30.51
C LEU A 325 -8.25 -1.72 30.03
N GLU A 326 -8.00 -0.76 30.92
CA GLU A 326 -7.69 0.62 30.56
C GLU A 326 -6.39 0.72 29.75
N SER A 327 -5.35 -0.01 30.16
CA SER A 327 -4.11 -0.13 29.39
C SER A 327 -4.35 -0.72 27.99
N ARG A 328 -5.17 -1.78 27.87
CA ARG A 328 -5.50 -2.39 26.56
C ARG A 328 -6.27 -1.43 25.66
N VAL A 329 -7.24 -0.67 26.19
CA VAL A 329 -7.99 0.34 25.43
C VAL A 329 -7.08 1.50 24.99
N SER A 330 -6.15 1.93 25.84
CA SER A 330 -5.15 2.94 25.47
C SER A 330 -4.26 2.46 24.31
N LEU A 331 -3.80 1.21 24.35
CA LEU A 331 -2.99 0.60 23.28
C LEU A 331 -3.80 0.39 21.98
N GLU A 332 -5.06 -0.06 22.07
CA GLU A 332 -5.97 -0.15 20.92
C GLU A 332 -6.15 1.21 20.24
N GLN A 333 -6.25 2.29 21.02
CA GLN A 333 -6.41 3.65 20.51
C GLN A 333 -5.10 4.25 19.96
N GLU A 334 -3.94 3.91 20.55
CA GLU A 334 -2.63 4.27 20.01
C GLU A 334 -2.37 3.57 18.67
N VAL A 335 -2.65 2.27 18.56
CA VAL A 335 -2.56 1.49 17.31
C VAL A 335 -3.47 2.07 16.21
N LEU A 336 -4.70 2.49 16.55
CA LEU A 336 -5.59 3.19 15.62
C LEU A 336 -5.00 4.53 15.15
N SER A 337 -4.33 5.27 16.03
CA SER A 337 -3.67 6.53 15.66
C SER A 337 -2.46 6.32 14.74
N LEU A 338 -1.67 5.26 14.98
CA LEU A 338 -0.54 4.87 14.13
C LEU A 338 -1.01 4.37 12.76
N HIS A 339 -2.09 3.60 12.70
CA HIS A 339 -2.69 3.16 11.44
C HIS A 339 -3.24 4.35 10.63
N GLN A 340 -3.88 5.33 11.27
CA GLN A 340 -4.31 6.57 10.59
C GLN A 340 -3.10 7.38 10.09
N SER A 341 -2.03 7.47 10.90
CA SER A 341 -0.79 8.13 10.49
C SER A 341 -0.19 7.48 9.24
N ALA A 342 -0.02 6.15 9.25
CA ALA A 342 0.47 5.36 8.11
C ALA A 342 -0.41 5.55 6.87
N GLU A 343 -1.74 5.44 6.99
CA GLU A 343 -2.67 5.63 5.87
C GLU A 343 -2.63 7.05 5.28
N THR A 344 -2.30 8.08 6.09
CA THR A 344 -2.01 9.43 5.55
C THR A 344 -0.61 9.58 4.95
N GLY A 345 0.34 8.74 5.36
CA GLY A 345 1.65 8.58 4.73
C GLY A 345 1.52 8.02 3.32
N ASP A 346 0.87 6.87 3.18
CA ASP A 346 0.63 6.20 1.89
C ASP A 346 -0.11 7.10 0.90
N LYS A 347 -1.13 7.84 1.37
CA LYS A 347 -1.84 8.83 0.55
C LYS A 347 -0.89 9.92 0.02
N LYS A 348 -0.04 10.50 0.86
CA LYS A 348 0.98 11.48 0.43
C LYS A 348 2.01 10.86 -0.53
N CYS A 349 2.45 9.63 -0.29
CA CYS A 349 3.33 8.91 -1.21
C CYS A 349 2.66 8.70 -2.58
N SER A 350 1.37 8.38 -2.62
CA SER A 350 0.61 8.28 -3.88
C SER A 350 0.43 9.64 -4.59
N GLU A 351 0.20 10.72 -3.84
CA GLU A 351 0.14 12.08 -4.38
C GLU A 351 1.49 12.52 -4.97
N TYR A 352 2.60 12.22 -4.27
CA TYR A 352 3.95 12.50 -4.78
C TYR A 352 4.30 11.66 -6.00
N LEU A 353 3.91 10.37 -6.06
CA LEU A 353 4.08 9.54 -7.26
C LEU A 353 3.34 10.11 -8.47
N ILE A 354 2.07 10.49 -8.31
CA ILE A 354 1.28 11.16 -9.36
C ILE A 354 1.97 12.48 -9.77
N LYS A 355 2.50 13.26 -8.82
CA LYS A 355 3.23 14.49 -9.13
C LYS A 355 4.53 14.25 -9.90
N ILE A 356 5.24 13.16 -9.61
CA ILE A 356 6.45 12.74 -10.33
C ILE A 356 6.08 12.30 -11.76
N GLU A 357 4.96 11.60 -11.98
CA GLU A 357 4.48 11.27 -13.32
C GLU A 357 4.08 12.51 -14.14
N GLU A 358 3.35 13.46 -13.53
CA GLU A 358 3.03 14.74 -14.16
C GLU A 358 4.29 15.54 -14.54
N LEU A 359 5.29 15.58 -13.66
CA LEU A 359 6.57 16.24 -13.92
C LEU A 359 7.37 15.55 -15.02
N LYS A 360 7.46 14.20 -15.03
CA LYS A 360 8.08 13.43 -16.11
C LYS A 360 7.40 13.67 -17.46
N LYS A 361 6.06 13.74 -17.48
CA LYS A 361 5.32 14.08 -18.71
C LYS A 361 5.63 15.50 -19.18
N SER A 362 5.64 16.48 -18.27
CA SER A 362 5.98 17.87 -18.57
C SER A 362 7.43 18.00 -19.10
N GLN A 363 8.37 17.23 -18.54
CA GLN A 363 9.75 17.13 -19.01
C GLN A 363 9.81 16.60 -20.44
N LEU A 364 9.16 15.48 -20.76
CA LEU A 364 9.13 14.92 -22.12
C LEU A 364 8.50 15.91 -23.14
N GLU A 365 7.45 16.64 -22.73
CA GLU A 365 6.87 17.70 -23.57
C GLU A 365 7.82 18.89 -23.77
N LEU A 366 8.66 19.23 -22.79
CA LEU A 366 9.69 20.26 -22.90
C LEU A 366 10.87 19.81 -23.77
N GLU A 367 11.33 18.57 -23.63
CA GLU A 367 12.38 17.96 -24.46
C GLU A 367 11.95 17.91 -25.94
N ALA A 368 10.70 17.53 -26.21
CA ALA A 368 10.14 17.58 -27.57
C ALA A 368 10.09 19.01 -28.13
N LYS A 369 9.71 20.01 -27.32
CA LYS A 369 9.72 21.44 -27.71
C LYS A 369 11.14 21.94 -27.98
N LEU A 370 12.12 21.57 -27.15
CA LEU A 370 13.54 21.90 -27.34
C LEU A 370 14.11 21.25 -28.61
N GLN A 371 13.74 20.00 -28.90
CA GLN A 371 14.19 19.33 -30.12
C GLN A 371 13.60 19.95 -31.38
N ASN A 372 12.34 20.39 -31.35
CA ASN A 372 11.75 21.16 -32.44
C ASN A 372 12.44 22.52 -32.63
N LEU A 373 12.71 23.25 -31.54
CA LEU A 373 13.46 24.52 -31.60
C LEU A 373 14.90 24.34 -32.13
N ARG A 374 15.58 23.23 -31.80
CA ARG A 374 16.87 22.87 -32.42
C ARG A 374 16.73 22.64 -33.92
N ASN A 375 15.73 21.86 -34.34
CA ASN A 375 15.47 21.59 -35.76
C ASN A 375 15.16 22.88 -36.55
N ASP A 376 14.46 23.84 -35.94
CA ASP A 376 14.14 25.12 -36.58
C ASP A 376 15.34 26.09 -36.57
N ASN A 377 16.18 26.10 -35.54
CA ASN A 377 17.47 26.81 -35.55
C ASN A 377 18.39 26.30 -36.66
N VAL A 378 18.51 24.98 -36.85
CA VAL A 378 19.32 24.42 -37.96
C VAL A 378 18.81 24.89 -39.33
N LYS A 379 17.49 24.92 -39.55
CA LYS A 379 16.91 25.48 -40.80
C LYS A 379 17.20 26.97 -40.95
N LEU A 380 17.22 27.74 -39.86
CA LEU A 380 17.55 29.17 -39.88
C LEU A 380 19.04 29.40 -40.17
N GLU A 381 19.94 28.58 -39.61
CA GLU A 381 21.37 28.59 -39.93
C GLU A 381 21.62 28.21 -41.41
N GLU A 382 20.93 27.19 -41.94
CA GLU A 382 20.98 26.83 -43.36
C GLU A 382 20.50 27.99 -44.26
N GLN A 383 19.39 28.66 -43.88
CA GLN A 383 18.87 29.83 -44.61
C GLN A 383 19.80 31.03 -44.52
N GLN A 384 20.38 31.33 -43.36
CA GLN A 384 21.39 32.38 -43.20
C GLN A 384 22.61 32.09 -44.07
N GLN A 385 23.15 30.88 -44.02
CA GLN A 385 24.32 30.49 -44.80
C GLN A 385 24.03 30.49 -46.31
N ALA A 386 22.79 30.26 -46.73
CA ALA A 386 22.34 30.43 -48.11
C ALA A 386 22.24 31.92 -48.50
N ALA A 387 21.73 32.78 -47.62
CA ALA A 387 21.67 34.23 -47.82
C ALA A 387 23.07 34.86 -47.90
N GLU A 388 24.01 34.45 -47.05
CA GLU A 388 25.42 34.88 -47.10
C GLU A 388 26.11 34.47 -48.42
N LYS A 389 25.81 33.27 -48.93
CA LYS A 389 26.26 32.83 -50.26
C LYS A 389 25.67 33.70 -51.39
N GLN A 390 24.41 34.13 -51.29
CA GLN A 390 23.83 35.09 -52.24
C GLN A 390 24.45 36.49 -52.12
N VAL A 391 24.65 37.02 -50.90
CA VAL A 391 25.25 38.34 -50.67
C VAL A 391 26.69 38.40 -51.18
N THR A 392 27.48 37.34 -50.96
CA THR A 392 28.86 37.27 -51.49
C THR A 392 28.92 37.13 -53.02
N LEU A 393 27.94 36.47 -53.65
CA LEU A 393 27.79 36.47 -55.11
C LEU A 393 27.38 37.84 -55.65
N LEU A 394 26.43 38.51 -55.00
CA LEU A 394 25.99 39.87 -55.37
C LEU A 394 27.11 40.91 -55.19
N SER A 395 27.97 40.75 -54.19
CA SER A 395 29.18 41.60 -54.05
C SER A 395 30.11 41.42 -55.24
N LYS A 396 30.44 40.17 -55.61
CA LYS A 396 31.31 39.91 -56.78
C LYS A 396 30.74 40.49 -58.07
N ALA A 397 29.44 40.31 -58.31
CA ALA A 397 28.76 40.89 -59.46
C ALA A 397 28.78 42.43 -59.44
N LYS A 398 28.62 43.06 -58.27
CA LYS A 398 28.78 44.51 -58.09
C LYS A 398 30.22 44.96 -58.41
N ASP A 399 31.21 44.23 -57.94
CA ASP A 399 32.63 44.57 -58.15
C ASP A 399 33.03 44.42 -59.64
N GLU A 400 32.51 43.40 -60.34
CA GLU A 400 32.62 43.25 -61.80
C GLU A 400 31.92 44.38 -62.56
N ILE A 401 30.73 44.80 -62.14
CA ILE A 401 30.01 45.96 -62.72
C ILE A 401 30.80 47.26 -62.51
N VAL A 402 31.35 47.49 -61.31
CA VAL A 402 32.18 48.67 -61.01
C VAL A 402 33.44 48.69 -61.88
N SER A 403 34.11 47.55 -62.04
CA SER A 403 35.28 47.40 -62.90
C SER A 403 34.95 47.66 -64.38
N SER A 404 33.83 47.14 -64.85
CA SER A 404 33.30 47.37 -66.21
C SER A 404 32.95 48.84 -66.45
N LEU A 405 32.32 49.50 -65.46
CA LEU A 405 31.92 50.90 -65.55
C LEU A 405 33.14 51.84 -65.50
N ALA A 406 34.19 51.48 -64.75
CA ALA A 406 35.47 52.18 -64.78
C ALA A 406 36.18 52.07 -66.15
N ALA A 407 36.10 50.91 -66.81
CA ALA A 407 36.63 50.74 -68.16
C ALA A 407 35.89 51.62 -69.20
N VAL A 408 34.54 51.63 -69.15
CA VAL A 408 33.71 52.50 -70.01
C VAL A 408 33.96 53.99 -69.75
N GLN A 409 34.21 54.38 -68.49
CA GLN A 409 34.59 55.76 -68.14
C GLN A 409 35.94 56.14 -68.76
N ALA A 410 36.93 55.25 -68.73
CA ALA A 410 38.24 55.49 -69.34
C ALA A 410 38.17 55.58 -70.88
N GLU A 411 37.34 54.74 -71.53
CA GLU A 411 37.08 54.81 -72.96
C GLU A 411 36.38 56.13 -73.36
N ARG A 412 35.38 56.56 -72.59
CA ARG A 412 34.74 57.88 -72.74
C ARG A 412 35.75 59.02 -72.65
N ASP A 413 36.67 58.97 -71.70
CA ASP A 413 37.65 60.04 -71.47
C ASP A 413 38.71 60.09 -72.57
N ALA A 414 39.12 58.93 -73.11
CA ALA A 414 39.96 58.87 -74.31
C ALA A 414 39.25 59.44 -75.55
N LEU A 415 37.95 59.15 -75.74
CA LEU A 415 37.15 59.71 -76.83
C LEU A 415 36.94 61.23 -76.69
N GLN A 416 36.76 61.74 -75.46
CA GLN A 416 36.66 63.18 -75.21
C GLN A 416 38.00 63.89 -75.47
N ALA A 417 39.14 63.30 -75.09
CA ALA A 417 40.46 63.85 -75.42
C ALA A 417 40.70 63.91 -76.94
N GLY A 418 40.39 62.85 -77.69
CA GLY A 418 40.50 62.84 -79.15
C GLY A 418 39.56 63.86 -79.85
N LYS A 419 38.39 64.12 -79.27
CA LYS A 419 37.46 65.17 -79.72
C LYS A 419 38.00 66.58 -79.44
N GLU A 420 38.68 66.79 -78.32
CA GLU A 420 39.33 68.06 -78.00
C GLU A 420 40.54 68.32 -78.92
N GLU A 421 41.35 67.30 -79.21
CA GLU A 421 42.43 67.38 -80.21
C GLU A 421 41.89 67.71 -81.61
N ALA A 422 40.79 67.08 -82.03
CA ALA A 422 40.11 67.40 -83.29
C ALA A 422 39.60 68.86 -83.34
N ASN A 423 39.05 69.39 -82.23
CA ASN A 423 38.62 70.80 -82.15
C ASN A 423 39.80 71.78 -82.25
N VAL A 424 40.94 71.46 -81.65
CA VAL A 424 42.18 72.25 -81.81
C VAL A 424 42.64 72.21 -83.28
N MET A 425 42.54 71.06 -83.94
CA MET A 425 42.88 70.94 -85.36
C MET A 425 41.95 71.77 -86.27
N VAL A 426 40.65 71.84 -85.96
CA VAL A 426 39.68 72.69 -86.68
C VAL A 426 39.99 74.17 -86.49
N THR A 427 40.18 74.64 -85.26
CA THR A 427 40.47 76.07 -84.99
C THR A 427 41.80 76.54 -85.60
N GLN A 428 42.79 75.65 -85.69
CA GLN A 428 44.04 75.90 -86.43
C GLN A 428 43.81 76.12 -87.94
N LEU A 429 42.90 75.35 -88.56
CA LEU A 429 42.52 75.52 -89.98
C LEU A 429 41.71 76.81 -90.20
N GLU A 430 40.81 77.16 -89.28
CA GLU A 430 40.07 78.42 -89.31
C GLU A 430 41.01 79.64 -89.25
N ALA A 431 42.03 79.59 -88.38
CA ALA A 431 43.05 80.63 -88.27
C ALA A 431 43.86 80.81 -89.57
N GLN A 432 44.23 79.71 -90.22
CA GLN A 432 44.89 79.74 -91.55
C GLN A 432 43.99 80.42 -92.59
N ASN A 433 42.71 80.04 -92.64
CA ASN A 433 41.75 80.61 -93.59
C ASN A 433 41.53 82.12 -93.36
N LYS A 434 41.46 82.55 -92.09
CA LYS A 434 41.38 83.97 -91.69
C LYS A 434 42.61 84.77 -92.13
N SER A 435 43.80 84.16 -92.15
CA SER A 435 45.03 84.79 -92.64
C SER A 435 45.06 84.98 -94.16
N ALA A 436 44.39 84.10 -94.92
CA ALA A 436 44.24 84.25 -96.37
C ALA A 436 43.28 85.40 -96.71
N LEU A 437 42.18 85.55 -95.95
CA LEU A 437 41.21 86.63 -96.13
C LEU A 437 41.83 88.02 -95.91
N ALA A 438 42.71 88.17 -94.92
CA ALA A 438 43.41 89.43 -94.64
C ALA A 438 44.21 89.94 -95.85
N LYS A 439 44.83 89.04 -96.62
CA LYS A 439 45.61 89.39 -97.83
C LYS A 439 44.77 89.83 -99.03
N GLN A 440 43.45 89.64 -99.00
CA GLN A 440 42.54 90.16 -100.03
C GLN A 440 42.04 91.57 -99.71
N LEU A 441 42.12 92.01 -98.45
CA LEU A 441 41.49 93.25 -98.00
C LEU A 441 42.36 94.49 -98.26
N GLU A 442 43.68 94.33 -98.26
CA GLU A 442 44.68 95.39 -98.50
C GLU A 442 44.68 95.93 -99.95
N ALA A 443 44.02 95.22 -100.88
CA ALA A 443 43.92 95.60 -102.29
C ALA A 443 42.66 96.41 -102.65
N ALA A 444 41.77 96.70 -101.68
CA ALA A 444 40.44 97.25 -101.93
C ALA A 444 40.29 98.77 -101.60
N GLU A 445 41.31 99.42 -101.06
CA GLU A 445 41.22 100.83 -100.63
C GLU A 445 41.53 101.85 -101.76
N SER A 446 40.70 101.90 -102.80
CA SER A 446 40.67 103.10 -103.68
C SER A 446 39.33 103.37 -104.37
N ALA A 447 39.02 104.67 -104.48
CA ALA A 447 37.96 105.31 -105.29
C ALA A 447 36.47 105.13 -104.91
N GLY A 448 35.88 106.23 -104.42
CA GLY A 448 34.70 106.83 -105.10
C GLY A 448 33.31 106.52 -104.55
N HIS A 449 32.78 107.37 -103.67
CA HIS A 449 31.41 107.24 -103.16
C HIS A 449 30.31 107.59 -104.18
N THR A 450 29.45 106.60 -104.49
CA THR A 450 28.00 106.81 -104.74
C THR A 450 27.10 105.73 -104.13
N ALA A 451 27.65 104.81 -103.33
CA ALA A 451 26.90 103.69 -102.72
C ALA A 451 26.35 103.97 -101.31
N GLN A 452 26.87 104.97 -100.59
CA GLN A 452 26.75 105.09 -99.12
C GLN A 452 25.31 105.23 -98.57
N ALA A 453 24.35 105.65 -99.39
CA ALA A 453 22.92 105.69 -99.04
C ALA A 453 22.22 104.33 -99.20
N LEU A 454 22.60 103.55 -100.23
CA LEU A 454 22.18 102.15 -100.36
C LEU A 454 22.84 101.30 -99.28
N ASP A 455 24.12 101.56 -98.97
CA ASP A 455 24.89 100.78 -98.01
C ASP A 455 24.30 100.87 -96.58
N LYS A 456 23.89 102.07 -96.14
CA LYS A 456 23.10 102.25 -94.92
C LYS A 456 21.77 101.49 -94.96
N LEU A 457 21.06 101.50 -96.09
CA LEU A 457 19.80 100.76 -96.25
C LEU A 457 20.01 99.24 -96.20
N THR A 458 21.13 98.72 -96.72
CA THR A 458 21.52 97.31 -96.56
C THR A 458 22.00 97.00 -95.15
N GLN A 459 22.62 97.93 -94.43
CA GLN A 459 22.97 97.77 -93.01
C GLN A 459 21.73 97.74 -92.12
N GLU A 460 20.74 98.62 -92.32
CA GLU A 460 19.44 98.55 -91.64
C GLU A 460 18.68 97.27 -92.01
N LYS A 461 18.69 96.85 -93.28
CA LYS A 461 18.11 95.57 -93.71
C LYS A 461 18.80 94.37 -93.05
N LEU A 462 20.13 94.39 -92.92
CA LEU A 462 20.88 93.34 -92.22
C LEU A 462 20.63 93.37 -90.70
N ALA A 463 20.47 94.55 -90.09
CA ALA A 463 20.09 94.69 -88.70
C ALA A 463 18.68 94.12 -88.45
N LEU A 464 17.69 94.52 -89.24
CA LEU A 464 16.32 93.97 -89.19
C LEU A 464 16.28 92.47 -89.51
N GLN A 465 17.12 91.98 -90.41
CA GLN A 465 17.22 90.54 -90.70
C GLN A 465 17.86 89.76 -89.54
N LYS A 466 18.83 90.35 -88.83
CA LYS A 466 19.42 89.79 -87.61
C LYS A 466 18.44 89.83 -86.42
N GLU A 467 17.69 90.92 -86.27
CA GLU A 467 16.64 91.06 -85.26
C GLU A 467 15.48 90.09 -85.52
N LYS A 468 15.07 89.92 -86.79
CA LYS A 468 14.12 88.87 -87.20
C LYS A 468 14.62 87.47 -86.81
N LEU A 469 15.88 87.13 -87.12
CA LEU A 469 16.45 85.83 -86.76
C LEU A 469 16.54 85.63 -85.24
N ALA A 470 16.81 86.70 -84.47
CA ALA A 470 16.76 86.66 -83.01
C ALA A 470 15.33 86.44 -82.49
N ALA A 471 14.33 87.11 -83.07
CA ALA A 471 12.92 86.90 -82.72
C ALA A 471 12.43 85.49 -83.12
N GLU A 472 12.87 84.95 -84.26
CA GLU A 472 12.56 83.58 -84.69
C GLU A 472 13.21 82.53 -83.77
N ALA A 473 14.44 82.79 -83.28
CA ALA A 473 15.07 81.97 -82.25
C ALA A 473 14.31 82.01 -80.91
N LEU A 474 13.93 83.20 -80.43
CA LEU A 474 13.19 83.39 -79.18
C LEU A 474 11.78 82.76 -79.24
N VAL A 475 11.12 82.82 -80.40
CA VAL A 475 9.86 82.08 -80.65
C VAL A 475 10.07 80.56 -80.64
N GLN A 476 11.23 80.05 -81.11
CA GLN A 476 11.55 78.63 -81.02
C GLN A 476 11.91 78.21 -79.58
N GLU A 477 12.59 79.05 -78.80
CA GLU A 477 12.79 78.84 -77.36
C GLU A 477 11.46 78.76 -76.61
N PHE A 478 10.50 79.66 -76.90
CA PHE A 478 9.15 79.58 -76.33
C PHE A 478 8.36 78.33 -76.75
N LYS A 479 8.56 77.79 -77.96
CA LYS A 479 7.98 76.49 -78.34
C LYS A 479 8.61 75.35 -77.55
N ASN A 480 9.94 75.29 -77.50
CA ASN A 480 10.67 74.25 -76.78
C ASN A 480 10.24 74.26 -75.29
N ALA A 481 10.19 75.43 -74.65
CA ALA A 481 9.75 75.57 -73.26
C ALA A 481 8.27 75.17 -73.06
N LYS A 482 7.39 75.40 -74.04
CA LYS A 482 6.00 74.93 -74.00
C LYS A 482 5.93 73.40 -74.10
N GLU A 483 6.71 72.80 -74.99
CA GLU A 483 6.78 71.34 -75.17
C GLU A 483 7.36 70.65 -73.93
N ASP A 484 8.38 71.25 -73.29
CA ASP A 484 8.93 70.81 -72.01
C ASP A 484 7.91 70.90 -70.87
N MET A 485 7.17 72.02 -70.75
CA MET A 485 6.09 72.16 -69.78
C MET A 485 4.94 71.18 -70.01
N GLN A 486 4.57 70.90 -71.27
CA GLN A 486 3.57 69.87 -71.59
C GLN A 486 4.08 68.48 -71.15
N CYS A 487 5.33 68.13 -71.46
CA CYS A 487 5.95 66.87 -71.07
C CYS A 487 6.02 66.71 -69.54
N GLN A 488 6.30 67.79 -68.80
CA GLN A 488 6.26 67.78 -67.33
C GLN A 488 4.82 67.61 -66.80
N LEU A 489 3.83 68.29 -67.39
CA LEU A 489 2.42 68.15 -67.02
C LEU A 489 1.90 66.73 -67.26
N ASP A 490 2.25 66.12 -68.39
CA ASP A 490 1.86 64.76 -68.76
C ASP A 490 2.52 63.72 -67.83
N ASN A 491 3.78 63.94 -67.43
CA ASN A 491 4.46 63.09 -66.44
C ASN A 491 3.84 63.22 -65.03
N LEU A 492 3.48 64.43 -64.59
CA LEU A 492 2.79 64.65 -63.31
C LEU A 492 1.38 64.02 -63.31
N SER A 493 0.65 64.14 -64.41
CA SER A 493 -0.64 63.47 -64.63
C SER A 493 -0.51 61.95 -64.54
N LYS A 494 0.52 61.38 -65.18
CA LYS A 494 0.85 59.96 -65.13
C LYS A 494 1.20 59.48 -63.71
N GLN A 495 2.03 60.23 -62.96
CA GLN A 495 2.33 59.92 -61.56
C GLN A 495 1.08 59.98 -60.67
N SER A 496 0.23 60.99 -60.85
CA SER A 496 -1.04 61.11 -60.13
C SER A 496 -1.94 59.88 -60.35
N SER A 497 -2.06 59.42 -61.60
CA SER A 497 -2.77 58.20 -61.96
C SER A 497 -2.15 56.93 -61.33
N GLN A 498 -0.81 56.84 -61.29
CA GLN A 498 -0.11 55.72 -60.64
C GLN A 498 -0.38 55.67 -59.13
N TYR A 499 -0.20 56.77 -58.40
CA TYR A 499 -0.50 56.83 -56.97
C TYR A 499 -1.98 56.53 -56.67
N GLN A 500 -2.91 56.95 -57.54
CA GLN A 500 -4.33 56.62 -57.39
C GLN A 500 -4.62 55.11 -57.57
N GLN A 501 -3.89 54.44 -58.45
CA GLN A 501 -3.98 52.97 -58.64
C GLN A 501 -3.30 52.18 -57.51
N GLU A 502 -2.19 52.68 -56.97
CA GLU A 502 -1.53 52.09 -55.79
C GLU A 502 -2.41 52.23 -54.55
N LEU A 503 -3.05 53.39 -54.37
CA LEU A 503 -4.02 53.62 -53.29
C LEU A 503 -5.27 52.72 -53.42
N SER A 504 -5.74 52.42 -54.65
CA SER A 504 -6.85 51.46 -54.82
C SER A 504 -6.42 50.04 -54.48
N LYS A 505 -5.28 49.57 -54.98
CA LYS A 505 -4.71 48.24 -54.66
C LYS A 505 -4.49 48.05 -53.15
N SER A 506 -3.95 49.07 -52.48
CA SER A 506 -3.71 49.05 -51.03
C SER A 506 -5.01 48.96 -50.22
N LYS A 507 -6.08 49.65 -50.64
CA LYS A 507 -7.42 49.53 -50.04
C LYS A 507 -8.02 48.14 -50.27
N GLU A 508 -7.81 47.56 -51.44
CA GLU A 508 -8.29 46.22 -51.81
C GLU A 508 -7.60 45.16 -50.94
N GLN A 509 -6.27 45.21 -50.79
CA GLN A 509 -5.49 44.37 -49.88
C GLN A 509 -5.90 44.55 -48.41
N LEU A 510 -6.15 45.79 -47.97
CA LEU A 510 -6.64 46.05 -46.60
C LEU A 510 -8.03 45.43 -46.37
N SER A 511 -8.88 45.37 -47.40
CA SER A 511 -10.18 44.71 -47.32
C SER A 511 -10.08 43.19 -47.24
N SER A 512 -9.23 42.56 -48.07
CA SER A 512 -9.02 41.11 -48.02
C SER A 512 -8.40 40.65 -46.71
N GLU A 513 -7.43 41.39 -46.17
CA GLU A 513 -6.83 41.05 -44.88
C GLU A 513 -7.78 41.29 -43.70
N LYS A 514 -8.71 42.26 -43.81
CA LYS A 514 -9.78 42.43 -42.82
C LYS A 514 -10.77 41.25 -42.85
N GLU A 515 -11.08 40.71 -44.02
CA GLU A 515 -11.89 39.48 -44.15
C GLU A 515 -11.13 38.26 -43.61
N ARG A 516 -9.83 38.12 -43.91
CA ARG A 516 -8.97 37.04 -43.41
C ARG A 516 -8.82 37.05 -41.89
N ILE A 517 -8.69 38.23 -41.28
CA ILE A 517 -8.74 38.40 -39.82
C ILE A 517 -10.13 37.99 -39.29
N SER A 518 -11.22 38.37 -39.97
CA SER A 518 -12.58 37.99 -39.55
C SER A 518 -12.85 36.48 -39.62
N SER A 519 -12.27 35.75 -40.58
CA SER A 519 -12.33 34.28 -40.59
C SER A 519 -11.50 33.65 -39.47
N LEU A 520 -10.25 34.12 -39.26
CA LEU A 520 -9.39 33.62 -38.19
C LEU A 520 -10.00 33.85 -36.79
N CYS A 521 -10.66 34.97 -36.56
CA CYS A 521 -11.39 35.21 -35.30
C CYS A 521 -12.55 34.24 -35.07
N LYS A 522 -13.21 33.74 -36.12
CA LYS A 522 -14.27 32.71 -35.98
C LYS A 522 -13.66 31.35 -35.65
N GLU A 523 -12.61 30.97 -36.39
CA GLU A 523 -11.86 29.73 -36.16
C GLU A 523 -11.29 29.66 -34.74
N ILE A 524 -10.77 30.78 -34.21
CA ILE A 524 -10.30 30.88 -32.82
C ILE A 524 -11.44 30.67 -31.80
N GLU A 525 -12.62 31.25 -32.01
CA GLU A 525 -13.76 31.03 -31.10
C GLU A 525 -14.36 29.62 -31.22
N GLU A 526 -14.35 29.00 -32.41
CA GLU A 526 -14.73 27.60 -32.61
C GLU A 526 -13.74 26.64 -31.93
N LEU A 527 -12.43 26.85 -32.08
CA LEU A 527 -11.39 26.09 -31.38
C LEU A 527 -11.47 26.27 -29.86
N LYS A 528 -11.77 27.48 -29.39
CA LYS A 528 -11.95 27.80 -27.96
C LYS A 528 -13.21 27.15 -27.37
N LYS A 529 -14.29 27.04 -28.14
CA LYS A 529 -15.48 26.26 -27.79
C LYS A 529 -15.17 24.75 -27.75
N ALA A 530 -14.49 24.22 -28.76
CA ALA A 530 -14.08 22.81 -28.76
C ALA A 530 -13.14 22.49 -27.58
N ALA A 531 -12.23 23.40 -27.23
CA ALA A 531 -11.36 23.26 -26.06
C ALA A 531 -12.13 23.25 -24.73
N SER A 532 -13.18 24.08 -24.58
CA SER A 532 -14.02 24.07 -23.36
C SER A 532 -14.89 22.82 -23.27
N GLU A 533 -15.43 22.33 -24.39
CA GLU A 533 -16.17 21.06 -24.46
C GLU A 533 -15.26 19.86 -24.13
N ASN A 534 -14.03 19.86 -24.63
CA ASN A 534 -13.04 18.81 -24.34
C ASN A 534 -12.54 18.88 -22.88
N ALA A 535 -12.43 20.08 -22.28
CA ALA A 535 -12.11 20.23 -20.86
C ALA A 535 -13.22 19.67 -19.96
N LEU A 536 -14.49 19.88 -20.31
CA LEU A 536 -15.63 19.27 -19.61
C LEU A 536 -15.65 17.74 -19.76
N ALA A 537 -15.31 17.22 -20.95
CA ALA A 537 -15.18 15.77 -21.17
C ALA A 537 -14.05 15.15 -20.33
N VAL A 538 -12.88 15.80 -20.26
CA VAL A 538 -11.76 15.36 -19.40
C VAL A 538 -12.16 15.35 -17.92
N GLU A 539 -12.90 16.35 -17.44
CA GLU A 539 -13.34 16.39 -16.04
C GLU A 539 -14.39 15.31 -15.73
N ALA A 540 -15.30 15.01 -16.67
CA ALA A 540 -16.22 13.88 -16.54
C ALA A 540 -15.48 12.54 -16.44
N VAL A 541 -14.45 12.32 -17.27
CA VAL A 541 -13.60 11.11 -17.23
C VAL A 541 -12.80 11.01 -15.92
N LYS A 542 -12.34 12.13 -15.35
CA LYS A 542 -11.74 12.12 -13.99
C LYS A 542 -12.74 11.68 -12.93
N GLN A 543 -13.98 12.19 -12.97
CA GLN A 543 -15.02 11.82 -12.02
C GLN A 543 -15.43 10.35 -12.14
N GLU A 544 -15.47 9.80 -13.36
CA GLU A 544 -15.69 8.37 -13.59
C GLU A 544 -14.52 7.53 -13.08
N LYS A 545 -13.26 7.92 -13.36
CA LYS A 545 -12.07 7.25 -12.80
C LYS A 545 -12.08 7.25 -11.27
N ALA A 546 -12.49 8.36 -10.64
CA ALA A 546 -12.60 8.46 -9.17
C ALA A 546 -13.64 7.49 -8.61
N LYS A 547 -14.84 7.40 -9.23
CA LYS A 547 -15.87 6.42 -8.85
C LYS A 547 -15.39 4.98 -9.01
N LEU A 548 -14.77 4.65 -10.15
CA LEU A 548 -14.25 3.30 -10.39
C LEU A 548 -13.15 2.90 -9.39
N ALA A 549 -12.34 3.87 -8.91
CA ALA A 549 -11.37 3.63 -7.84
C ALA A 549 -12.03 3.42 -6.46
N GLU A 550 -13.12 4.13 -6.16
CA GLU A 550 -13.93 3.93 -4.94
C GLU A 550 -14.67 2.58 -4.98
N GLU A 551 -15.25 2.21 -6.12
CA GLU A 551 -15.87 0.90 -6.36
C GLU A 551 -14.85 -0.24 -6.23
N LEU A 552 -13.65 -0.11 -6.81
CA LEU A 552 -12.54 -1.06 -6.59
C LEU A 552 -12.15 -1.17 -5.12
N SER A 553 -12.01 -0.06 -4.39
CA SER A 553 -11.71 -0.07 -2.96
C SER A 553 -12.81 -0.79 -2.15
N SER A 554 -14.08 -0.59 -2.50
CA SER A 554 -15.21 -1.26 -1.85
C SER A 554 -15.24 -2.75 -2.16
N SER A 555 -15.01 -3.14 -3.41
CA SER A 555 -14.94 -4.54 -3.85
C SER A 555 -13.77 -5.28 -3.21
N GLN A 556 -12.62 -4.62 -3.02
CA GLN A 556 -11.47 -5.22 -2.34
C GLN A 556 -11.76 -5.43 -0.84
N LYS A 557 -12.37 -4.45 -0.16
CA LYS A 557 -12.84 -4.60 1.23
C LYS A 557 -13.89 -5.71 1.37
N GLU A 558 -14.78 -5.87 0.38
CA GLU A 558 -15.72 -7.00 0.36
C GLU A 558 -14.98 -8.34 0.21
N ASN A 559 -14.02 -8.44 -0.71
CA ASN A 559 -13.19 -9.64 -0.89
C ASN A 559 -12.40 -10.01 0.37
N ASP A 560 -11.79 -9.04 1.06
CA ASP A 560 -11.13 -9.24 2.36
C ASP A 560 -12.11 -9.79 3.42
N SER A 561 -13.35 -9.31 3.41
CA SER A 561 -14.41 -9.82 4.31
C SER A 561 -14.85 -11.24 3.94
N GLN A 562 -14.92 -11.57 2.65
CA GLN A 562 -15.21 -12.93 2.17
C GLN A 562 -14.06 -13.90 2.47
N GLN A 563 -12.79 -13.46 2.41
CA GLN A 563 -11.65 -14.26 2.84
C GLN A 563 -11.73 -14.56 4.35
N LYS A 564 -11.91 -13.53 5.19
CA LYS A 564 -12.08 -13.71 6.64
C LYS A 564 -13.26 -14.65 6.97
N LEU A 565 -14.35 -14.58 6.20
CA LEU A 565 -15.48 -15.50 6.35
C LEU A 565 -15.11 -16.95 5.95
N LYS A 566 -14.34 -17.17 4.87
CA LYS A 566 -13.83 -18.50 4.49
C LYS A 566 -12.92 -19.07 5.59
N GLU A 567 -11.97 -18.29 6.09
CA GLU A 567 -11.08 -18.69 7.20
C GLU A 567 -11.88 -19.08 8.47
N HIS A 568 -12.93 -18.31 8.79
CA HIS A 568 -13.84 -18.65 9.90
C HIS A 568 -14.63 -19.95 9.64
N LEU A 569 -15.13 -20.18 8.42
CA LEU A 569 -15.82 -21.41 8.03
C LEU A 569 -14.89 -22.63 8.07
N GLU A 570 -13.62 -22.49 7.68
CA GLU A 570 -12.63 -23.56 7.76
C GLU A 570 -12.21 -23.85 9.21
N ARG A 571 -12.04 -22.81 10.03
CA ARG A 571 -11.81 -22.94 11.48
C ARG A 571 -12.97 -23.67 12.16
N LEU A 572 -14.22 -23.33 11.84
CA LEU A 572 -15.42 -24.03 12.29
C LEU A 572 -15.48 -25.48 11.79
N ARG A 573 -15.19 -25.73 10.51
CA ARG A 573 -15.12 -27.08 9.93
C ARG A 573 -14.05 -27.95 10.62
N SER A 574 -12.92 -27.36 11.00
CA SER A 574 -11.86 -28.04 11.75
C SER A 574 -12.32 -28.38 13.18
N GLN A 575 -12.90 -27.41 13.90
CA GLN A 575 -13.48 -27.63 15.23
C GLN A 575 -14.58 -28.70 15.22
N MET A 576 -15.43 -28.74 14.20
CA MET A 576 -16.44 -29.79 14.04
C MET A 576 -15.82 -31.18 13.88
N LYS A 577 -14.76 -31.33 13.05
CA LYS A 577 -14.02 -32.61 12.94
C LYS A 577 -13.39 -33.03 14.27
N ASP A 578 -12.87 -32.09 15.05
CA ASP A 578 -12.26 -32.42 16.35
C ASP A 578 -13.30 -32.75 17.43
N MET A 579 -14.49 -32.15 17.37
CA MET A 579 -15.63 -32.56 18.19
C MET A 579 -16.14 -33.95 17.80
N GLU A 580 -16.25 -34.26 16.50
CA GLU A 580 -16.63 -35.57 15.97
C GLU A 580 -15.63 -36.66 16.38
N LYS A 581 -14.32 -36.39 16.32
CA LYS A 581 -13.27 -37.28 16.87
C LYS A 581 -13.45 -37.52 18.38
N ARG A 582 -13.71 -36.47 19.16
CA ARG A 582 -13.91 -36.57 20.62
C ARG A 582 -15.16 -37.38 20.96
N GLU A 583 -16.27 -37.16 20.26
CA GLU A 583 -17.49 -37.96 20.42
C GLU A 583 -17.22 -39.43 20.10
N LEU A 584 -16.52 -39.72 18.99
CA LEU A 584 -16.15 -41.08 18.62
C LEU A 584 -15.27 -41.75 19.69
N THR A 585 -14.29 -41.05 20.27
CA THR A 585 -13.47 -41.56 21.37
C THR A 585 -14.32 -41.86 22.61
N LEU A 586 -15.11 -40.90 23.09
CA LEU A 586 -16.00 -41.06 24.25
C LEU A 586 -17.02 -42.19 24.05
N LYS A 587 -17.51 -42.39 22.81
CA LYS A 587 -18.41 -43.49 22.49
C LYS A 587 -17.72 -44.84 22.53
N ASN A 588 -16.53 -44.96 21.96
CA ASN A 588 -15.70 -46.16 22.07
C ASN A 588 -15.31 -46.48 23.53
N GLU A 589 -15.12 -45.47 24.37
CA GLU A 589 -14.87 -45.64 25.81
C GLU A 589 -16.14 -46.10 26.54
N SER A 590 -17.28 -45.44 26.32
CA SER A 590 -18.58 -45.84 26.86
C SER A 590 -18.98 -47.27 26.46
N ASP A 591 -18.68 -47.69 25.24
CA ASP A 591 -19.00 -49.05 24.77
C ASP A 591 -18.03 -50.12 25.30
N LYS A 592 -16.76 -49.75 25.58
CA LYS A 592 -15.83 -50.59 26.39
C LYS A 592 -16.33 -50.73 27.82
N GLU A 593 -16.75 -49.64 28.46
CA GLU A 593 -17.28 -49.65 29.83
C GLU A 593 -18.55 -50.49 29.94
N LYS A 594 -19.51 -50.33 29.02
CA LYS A 594 -20.69 -51.21 28.92
C LYS A 594 -20.29 -52.67 28.78
N SER A 595 -19.31 -52.97 27.92
CA SER A 595 -18.83 -54.35 27.73
C SER A 595 -18.19 -54.92 29.01
N ALA A 596 -17.39 -54.13 29.72
CA ALA A 596 -16.78 -54.52 31.00
C ALA A 596 -17.81 -54.68 32.12
N LEU A 597 -18.79 -53.78 32.21
CA LEU A 597 -19.93 -53.89 33.12
C LEU A 597 -20.80 -55.10 32.81
N GLN A 598 -21.07 -55.40 31.54
CA GLN A 598 -21.84 -56.58 31.12
C GLN A 598 -21.10 -57.88 31.45
N GLN A 599 -19.78 -57.94 31.26
CA GLN A 599 -18.96 -59.07 31.73
C GLN A 599 -18.95 -59.19 33.26
N SER A 600 -18.91 -58.07 33.98
CA SER A 600 -18.98 -58.05 35.46
C SER A 600 -20.34 -58.55 35.96
N ILE A 601 -21.44 -58.11 35.33
CA ILE A 601 -22.80 -58.61 35.58
C ILE A 601 -22.87 -60.11 35.30
N GLN A 602 -22.38 -60.59 34.15
CA GLN A 602 -22.36 -62.03 33.83
C GLN A 602 -21.59 -62.85 34.86
N LYS A 603 -20.40 -62.39 35.29
CA LYS A 603 -19.62 -63.04 36.36
C LYS A 603 -20.37 -63.07 37.69
N ASN A 604 -21.00 -61.96 38.07
CA ASN A 604 -21.78 -61.87 39.31
C ASN A 604 -23.06 -62.74 39.24
N SER A 605 -23.76 -62.79 38.09
CA SER A 605 -24.90 -63.68 37.89
C SER A 605 -24.50 -65.16 37.97
N ALA A 606 -23.37 -65.54 37.39
CA ALA A 606 -22.83 -66.90 37.52
C ALA A 606 -22.48 -67.24 38.98
N LEU A 607 -21.83 -66.31 39.70
CA LEU A 607 -21.52 -66.48 41.13
C LEU A 607 -22.78 -66.56 41.99
N ILE A 608 -23.83 -65.79 41.69
CA ILE A 608 -25.13 -65.84 42.37
C ILE A 608 -25.82 -67.19 42.09
N LEU A 609 -25.77 -67.71 40.86
CA LEU A 609 -26.30 -69.04 40.53
C LEU A 609 -25.57 -70.14 41.31
N GLU A 610 -24.24 -70.08 41.42
CA GLU A 610 -23.47 -71.05 42.20
C GLU A 610 -23.75 -70.94 43.70
N LYS A 611 -23.85 -69.72 44.25
CA LYS A 611 -24.23 -69.55 45.67
C LYS A 611 -25.68 -69.95 45.96
N ASN A 612 -26.60 -69.79 45.01
CA ASN A 612 -27.95 -70.36 45.15
C ASN A 612 -27.93 -71.90 45.08
N ARG A 613 -27.06 -72.49 44.27
CA ARG A 613 -26.84 -73.95 44.21
C ARG A 613 -26.28 -74.49 45.52
N GLU A 614 -25.24 -73.87 46.06
CA GLU A 614 -24.67 -74.18 47.39
C GLU A 614 -25.73 -74.10 48.50
N LEU A 615 -26.52 -73.01 48.52
CA LEU A 615 -27.59 -72.81 49.50
C LEU A 615 -28.69 -73.88 49.40
N GLU A 616 -29.04 -74.34 48.19
CA GLU A 616 -30.04 -75.39 48.02
C GLU A 616 -29.51 -76.77 48.41
N THR A 617 -28.22 -77.07 48.16
CA THR A 617 -27.59 -78.27 48.72
C THR A 617 -27.57 -78.23 50.25
N LEU A 618 -27.19 -77.12 50.87
CA LEU A 618 -27.19 -76.96 52.34
C LEU A 618 -28.62 -77.03 52.92
N ARG A 619 -29.65 -76.53 52.22
CA ARG A 619 -31.05 -76.72 52.60
C ARG A 619 -31.45 -78.19 52.56
N SER A 620 -31.04 -78.93 51.53
CA SER A 620 -31.33 -80.36 51.40
C SER A 620 -30.67 -81.18 52.51
N GLU A 621 -29.42 -80.85 52.85
CA GLU A 621 -28.67 -81.46 53.96
C GLU A 621 -29.31 -81.16 55.32
N VAL A 622 -29.67 -79.89 55.60
CA VAL A 622 -30.40 -79.51 56.82
C VAL A 622 -31.79 -80.18 56.89
N SER A 623 -32.43 -80.44 55.75
CA SER A 623 -33.67 -81.23 55.69
C SER A 623 -33.44 -82.71 56.03
N GLY A 624 -32.35 -83.30 55.50
CA GLY A 624 -31.89 -84.64 55.83
C GLY A 624 -31.60 -84.79 57.33
N LEU A 625 -30.73 -83.95 57.88
CA LEU A 625 -30.38 -83.93 59.32
C LEU A 625 -31.61 -83.72 60.22
N ARG A 626 -32.64 -82.98 59.77
CA ARG A 626 -33.92 -82.86 60.49
C ARG A 626 -34.74 -84.14 60.45
N SER A 627 -34.77 -84.86 59.33
CA SER A 627 -35.48 -86.15 59.22
C SER A 627 -34.76 -87.24 60.02
N GLU A 628 -33.43 -87.26 60.00
CA GLU A 628 -32.58 -88.11 60.84
C GLU A 628 -32.77 -87.78 62.33
N SER A 629 -32.86 -86.49 62.70
CA SER A 629 -33.17 -86.08 64.07
C SER A 629 -34.58 -86.53 64.50
N ALA A 630 -35.57 -86.48 63.61
CA ALA A 630 -36.92 -87.00 63.89
C ALA A 630 -36.91 -88.54 64.05
N ALA A 631 -36.12 -89.25 63.24
CA ALA A 631 -35.91 -90.69 63.39
C ALA A 631 -35.17 -91.03 64.70
N ALA A 632 -34.14 -90.27 65.07
CA ALA A 632 -33.40 -90.43 66.32
C ALA A 632 -34.27 -90.14 67.56
N ASN A 633 -35.16 -89.14 67.50
CA ASN A 633 -36.15 -88.88 68.55
C ASN A 633 -37.18 -90.02 68.65
N THR A 634 -37.59 -90.60 67.52
CA THR A 634 -38.46 -91.79 67.49
C THR A 634 -37.75 -93.02 68.06
N LEU A 635 -36.48 -93.25 67.70
CA LEU A 635 -35.67 -94.30 68.31
C LEU A 635 -35.52 -94.08 69.82
N GLN A 636 -35.24 -92.85 70.27
CA GLN A 636 -35.16 -92.54 71.70
C GLN A 636 -36.49 -92.77 72.44
N SER A 637 -37.64 -92.50 71.82
CA SER A 637 -38.94 -92.80 72.44
C SER A 637 -39.23 -94.31 72.49
N THR A 638 -38.85 -95.08 71.46
CA THR A 638 -38.93 -96.56 71.52
C THR A 638 -37.98 -97.15 72.56
N VAL A 639 -36.75 -96.62 72.71
CA VAL A 639 -35.81 -97.02 73.77
C VAL A 639 -36.40 -96.74 75.15
N LYS A 640 -36.96 -95.54 75.38
CA LYS A 640 -37.65 -95.21 76.65
C LYS A 640 -38.85 -96.12 76.93
N SER A 641 -39.59 -96.55 75.90
CA SER A 641 -40.64 -97.56 76.06
C SER A 641 -40.05 -98.91 76.47
N LEU A 642 -39.06 -99.41 75.74
CA LEU A 642 -38.39 -100.68 76.03
C LEU A 642 -37.69 -100.68 77.40
N GLU A 643 -37.19 -99.55 77.88
CA GLU A 643 -36.68 -99.37 79.24
C GLU A 643 -37.80 -99.46 80.29
N SER A 644 -38.97 -98.89 80.01
CA SER A 644 -40.16 -99.02 80.87
C SER A 644 -40.69 -100.45 80.88
N ASP A 645 -40.80 -101.10 79.73
CA ASP A 645 -41.23 -102.49 79.57
C ASP A 645 -40.24 -103.44 80.26
N LYS A 646 -38.94 -103.19 80.13
CA LYS A 646 -37.87 -103.89 80.88
C LYS A 646 -38.02 -103.71 82.38
N ALA A 647 -38.32 -102.51 82.87
CA ALA A 647 -38.56 -102.26 84.29
C ALA A 647 -39.82 -102.97 84.81
N GLN A 648 -40.91 -102.97 84.04
CA GLN A 648 -42.14 -103.72 84.35
C GLN A 648 -41.90 -105.24 84.35
N LEU A 649 -41.10 -105.75 83.40
CA LEU A 649 -40.70 -107.16 83.36
C LEU A 649 -39.79 -107.51 84.54
N GLN A 650 -38.87 -106.63 84.94
CA GLN A 650 -38.03 -106.81 86.13
C GLN A 650 -38.83 -106.83 87.44
N GLU A 651 -39.87 -105.99 87.60
CA GLU A 651 -40.72 -106.06 88.80
C GLU A 651 -41.72 -107.24 88.75
N ARG A 652 -42.15 -107.67 87.56
CA ARG A 652 -42.84 -108.96 87.38
C ARG A 652 -41.95 -110.13 87.80
N VAL A 653 -40.68 -110.15 87.36
CA VAL A 653 -39.68 -111.15 87.76
C VAL A 653 -39.50 -111.12 89.27
N ARG A 654 -39.28 -109.96 89.90
CA ARG A 654 -39.22 -109.85 91.38
C ARG A 654 -40.47 -110.32 92.09
N THR A 655 -41.65 -110.11 91.50
CA THR A 655 -42.92 -110.56 92.07
C THR A 655 -43.04 -112.09 91.98
N LEU A 656 -42.61 -112.68 90.88
CA LEU A 656 -42.49 -114.13 90.71
C LEU A 656 -41.41 -114.72 91.63
N GLU A 657 -40.25 -114.10 91.77
CA GLU A 657 -39.18 -114.49 92.70
C GLU A 657 -39.64 -114.42 94.16
N LYS A 658 -40.38 -113.38 94.56
CA LYS A 658 -41.01 -113.29 95.90
C LYS A 658 -42.09 -114.37 96.11
N SER A 659 -42.83 -114.72 95.05
CA SER A 659 -43.83 -115.80 95.10
C SER A 659 -43.18 -117.19 95.18
N LEU A 660 -42.04 -117.36 94.51
CA LEU A 660 -41.26 -118.59 94.44
C LEU A 660 -40.45 -118.81 95.73
N THR A 661 -39.84 -117.77 96.30
CA THR A 661 -39.12 -117.85 97.58
C THR A 661 -40.03 -118.03 98.80
N ALA A 662 -41.35 -117.86 98.65
CA ALA A 662 -42.35 -118.22 99.65
C ALA A 662 -42.76 -119.70 99.62
N ALA A 663 -42.30 -120.50 98.64
CA ALA A 663 -42.74 -121.88 98.46
C ALA A 663 -41.60 -122.84 98.06
N GLN A 664 -41.54 -123.99 98.75
CA GLN A 664 -40.70 -125.18 98.47
C GLN A 664 -39.25 -125.17 98.97
N THR A 665 -39.08 -125.77 100.15
CA THR A 665 -37.85 -126.46 100.57
C THR A 665 -37.88 -127.95 100.16
N SER A 666 -37.31 -128.33 99.01
CA SER A 666 -36.93 -129.72 98.67
C SER A 666 -36.11 -129.81 97.36
N SER A 667 -35.43 -130.94 97.12
CA SER A 667 -34.49 -131.24 96.00
C SER A 667 -34.97 -132.51 95.22
N PRO A 668 -34.30 -133.10 94.18
CA PRO A 668 -33.03 -132.77 93.46
C PRO A 668 -32.98 -133.04 91.91
N ALA A 669 -31.78 -132.88 91.31
CA ALA A 669 -31.13 -133.67 90.21
C ALA A 669 -31.39 -133.50 88.67
N ASP A 670 -30.34 -133.01 87.96
CA ASP A 670 -29.58 -133.57 86.80
C ASP A 670 -30.18 -133.98 85.41
N ILE A 671 -29.80 -133.19 84.36
CA ILE A 671 -28.84 -133.51 83.24
C ILE A 671 -29.01 -134.86 82.46
N PRO A 672 -29.14 -134.89 81.10
CA PRO A 672 -28.00 -134.68 80.19
C PRO A 672 -28.23 -133.95 78.81
N THR A 673 -28.06 -134.62 77.64
CA THR A 673 -27.43 -134.00 76.42
C THR A 673 -27.66 -134.77 75.09
N GLY A 674 -27.66 -134.08 73.92
CA GLY A 674 -27.57 -134.65 72.56
C GLY A 674 -27.68 -133.60 71.41
N SER A 675 -27.02 -133.78 70.25
CA SER A 675 -26.86 -132.72 69.21
C SER A 675 -27.21 -133.16 67.77
N PRO A 676 -27.76 -132.23 66.94
CA PRO A 676 -27.66 -132.26 65.49
C PRO A 676 -27.10 -130.94 64.86
N ALA A 677 -26.56 -130.01 65.66
CA ALA A 677 -26.40 -128.59 65.27
C ALA A 677 -25.13 -128.21 64.45
N LEU A 678 -24.53 -129.15 63.71
CA LEU A 678 -23.24 -128.92 63.03
C LEU A 678 -23.29 -128.90 61.49
N ASP A 679 -24.34 -129.42 60.85
CA ASP A 679 -24.41 -129.46 59.38
C ASP A 679 -25.15 -128.24 58.77
N GLU A 680 -26.12 -127.62 59.46
CA GLU A 680 -26.69 -126.31 59.05
C GLU A 680 -25.60 -125.24 58.90
N MET A 681 -24.60 -125.26 59.78
CA MET A 681 -23.44 -124.35 59.74
C MET A 681 -22.53 -124.57 58.52
N ARG A 682 -22.66 -125.69 57.80
CA ARG A 682 -21.90 -126.00 56.58
C ARG A 682 -22.56 -125.41 55.35
N GLU A 683 -23.86 -125.68 55.15
CA GLU A 683 -24.62 -125.13 54.02
C GLU A 683 -24.68 -123.58 54.07
N ALA A 684 -24.80 -123.01 55.27
CA ALA A 684 -24.75 -121.56 55.48
C ALA A 684 -23.38 -120.95 55.05
N LYS A 685 -22.28 -121.68 55.22
CA LYS A 685 -20.94 -121.23 54.81
C LYS A 685 -20.78 -121.27 53.29
N GLU A 686 -21.14 -122.39 52.65
CA GLU A 686 -21.02 -122.55 51.19
C GLU A 686 -21.91 -121.54 50.44
N THR A 687 -23.12 -121.28 50.96
CA THR A 687 -24.02 -120.24 50.42
C THR A 687 -23.40 -118.83 50.49
N ALA A 688 -22.71 -118.50 51.58
CA ALA A 688 -22.02 -117.22 51.74
C ALA A 688 -20.79 -117.10 50.82
N GLU A 689 -20.03 -118.18 50.62
CA GLU A 689 -18.87 -118.20 49.74
C GLU A 689 -19.28 -117.99 48.27
N CYS A 690 -20.33 -118.65 47.79
CA CYS A 690 -20.89 -118.38 46.45
C CYS A 690 -21.40 -116.94 46.29
N GLN A 691 -21.94 -116.33 47.36
CA GLN A 691 -22.40 -114.93 47.32
C GLN A 691 -21.21 -113.94 47.26
N VAL A 692 -20.07 -114.27 47.89
CA VAL A 692 -18.82 -113.51 47.77
C VAL A 692 -18.21 -113.65 46.37
N GLU A 693 -18.21 -114.84 45.77
CA GLU A 693 -17.72 -115.02 44.39
C GLU A 693 -18.56 -114.25 43.36
N PHE A 694 -19.89 -114.23 43.52
CA PHE A 694 -20.78 -113.40 42.69
C PHE A 694 -20.46 -111.90 42.83
N LEU A 695 -20.27 -111.40 44.05
CA LEU A 695 -19.90 -110.00 44.29
C LEU A 695 -18.52 -109.67 43.69
N ASN A 696 -17.54 -110.56 43.79
CA ASN A 696 -16.23 -110.38 43.17
C ASN A 696 -16.33 -110.31 41.63
N SER A 697 -17.17 -111.15 41.00
CA SER A 697 -17.45 -111.08 39.56
C SER A 697 -18.06 -109.73 39.15
N VAL A 698 -19.04 -109.25 39.91
CA VAL A 698 -19.68 -107.93 39.67
C VAL A 698 -18.69 -106.77 39.87
N ILE A 699 -17.80 -106.84 40.86
CA ILE A 699 -16.76 -105.85 41.10
C ILE A 699 -15.77 -105.79 39.91
N VAL A 700 -15.34 -106.95 39.40
CA VAL A 700 -14.42 -107.03 38.25
C VAL A 700 -15.06 -106.47 36.97
N ASP A 701 -16.34 -106.76 36.70
CA ASP A 701 -17.05 -106.20 35.55
C ASP A 701 -17.33 -104.70 35.69
N LEU A 702 -17.55 -104.19 36.92
CA LEU A 702 -17.66 -102.75 37.21
C LEU A 702 -16.32 -102.03 37.07
N GLN A 703 -15.21 -102.65 37.47
CA GLN A 703 -13.86 -102.11 37.27
C GLN A 703 -13.54 -102.04 35.76
N ARG A 704 -13.78 -103.12 35.01
CA ARG A 704 -13.59 -103.15 33.54
C ARG A 704 -14.43 -102.06 32.84
N LYS A 705 -15.69 -101.85 33.26
CA LYS A 705 -16.53 -100.76 32.73
C LYS A 705 -16.01 -99.37 33.06
N ASN A 706 -15.42 -99.16 34.24
CA ASN A 706 -14.79 -97.88 34.57
C ASN A 706 -13.53 -97.62 33.74
N GLU A 707 -12.71 -98.65 33.47
CA GLU A 707 -11.54 -98.54 32.58
C GLU A 707 -11.96 -98.25 31.13
N GLU A 708 -13.02 -98.94 30.64
CA GLU A 708 -13.58 -98.71 29.31
C GLU A 708 -14.17 -97.30 29.15
N LEU A 709 -14.92 -96.82 30.16
CA LEU A 709 -15.42 -95.44 30.20
C LEU A 709 -14.28 -94.41 30.29
N LYS A 710 -13.23 -94.67 31.08
CA LYS A 710 -12.05 -93.80 31.19
C LYS A 710 -11.31 -93.70 29.85
N SER A 711 -11.04 -94.83 29.18
CA SER A 711 -10.40 -94.84 27.86
C SER A 711 -11.28 -94.18 26.78
N LYS A 712 -12.62 -94.21 26.93
CA LYS A 712 -13.55 -93.50 26.04
C LYS A 712 -13.55 -91.99 26.28
N LEU A 713 -13.41 -91.54 27.53
CA LEU A 713 -13.20 -90.13 27.88
C LEU A 713 -11.86 -89.60 27.36
N GLU A 714 -10.80 -90.40 27.51
CA GLU A 714 -9.45 -90.11 27.02
C GLU A 714 -9.47 -89.91 25.49
N LYS A 715 -10.10 -90.83 24.74
CA LYS A 715 -10.31 -90.69 23.29
C LYS A 715 -11.18 -89.50 22.89
N MET A 716 -12.14 -89.09 23.73
CA MET A 716 -12.91 -87.86 23.50
C MET A 716 -12.06 -86.60 23.72
N ALA A 717 -11.15 -86.60 24.70
CA ALA A 717 -10.21 -85.50 24.93
C ALA A 717 -9.16 -85.42 23.81
N GLU A 718 -8.63 -86.55 23.34
CA GLU A 718 -7.75 -86.62 22.17
C GLU A 718 -8.44 -86.09 20.90
N ALA A 719 -9.71 -86.47 20.67
CA ALA A 719 -10.50 -85.96 19.54
C ALA A 719 -10.85 -84.45 19.66
N ALA A 720 -10.92 -83.91 20.87
CA ALA A 720 -11.10 -82.47 21.09
C ALA A 720 -9.82 -81.64 20.90
N LEU A 721 -8.64 -82.28 21.03
CA LEU A 721 -7.33 -81.64 20.84
C LEU A 721 -6.82 -81.77 19.39
N ASN A 722 -7.02 -82.93 18.74
CA ASN A 722 -6.73 -83.14 17.33
C ASN A 722 -7.87 -82.60 16.45
N GLY A 723 -7.97 -81.27 16.33
CA GLY A 723 -9.03 -80.58 15.61
C GLY A 723 -9.01 -80.76 14.09
N ASN A 724 -9.37 -81.95 13.59
CA ASN A 724 -9.55 -82.23 12.17
C ASN A 724 -10.61 -83.31 11.86
N THR A 725 -11.89 -82.91 11.89
CA THR A 725 -12.92 -83.42 10.97
C THR A 725 -14.00 -82.34 10.77
N ALA A 726 -14.49 -82.17 9.55
CA ALA A 726 -15.52 -81.20 9.18
C ALA A 726 -16.75 -81.91 8.58
N SER A 727 -17.89 -81.21 8.51
CA SER A 727 -19.17 -81.59 7.84
C SER A 727 -19.90 -82.83 8.43
N GLU A 728 -21.23 -82.96 8.50
CA GLU A 728 -22.44 -82.11 8.29
C GLU A 728 -23.37 -82.28 9.53
N MET A 729 -24.56 -81.70 9.78
CA MET A 729 -25.55 -80.80 9.11
C MET A 729 -25.81 -79.58 10.05
N ASP A 730 -26.34 -78.42 9.67
CA ASP A 730 -27.49 -77.98 8.83
C ASP A 730 -28.89 -78.00 9.50
N ASN A 731 -29.30 -76.84 10.05
CA ASN A 731 -30.57 -76.18 9.65
C ASN A 731 -30.67 -74.69 10.08
N HIS A 732 -31.68 -73.99 9.55
CA HIS A 732 -32.13 -72.59 9.72
C HIS A 732 -32.28 -72.09 11.19
N GLU A 733 -32.38 -70.79 11.53
CA GLU A 733 -33.02 -69.67 10.79
C GLU A 733 -32.55 -68.22 11.16
N SER A 734 -32.31 -67.37 10.14
CA SER A 734 -32.52 -65.90 10.05
C SER A 734 -31.68 -64.83 10.81
N LEU A 735 -31.73 -63.62 10.19
CA LEU A 735 -31.37 -62.25 10.62
C LEU A 735 -29.90 -61.77 10.71
N SER A 736 -29.56 -60.93 9.71
CA SER A 736 -28.85 -59.64 9.77
C SER A 736 -27.37 -59.50 10.22
N GLU A 737 -26.57 -59.10 9.22
CA GLU A 737 -25.64 -57.94 9.22
C GLU A 737 -24.13 -58.02 9.55
N SER A 738 -23.39 -57.32 8.68
CA SER A 738 -22.09 -56.67 8.90
C SER A 738 -20.83 -57.54 9.10
N LYS A 739 -20.22 -57.91 7.96
CA LYS A 739 -18.82 -58.37 7.87
C LYS A 739 -17.87 -57.39 8.58
N THR A 740 -16.99 -57.89 9.44
CA THR A 740 -15.88 -57.12 10.00
C THR A 740 -14.95 -56.64 8.88
N LYS A 741 -14.91 -55.33 8.63
CA LYS A 741 -13.94 -54.73 7.71
C LYS A 741 -12.54 -54.87 8.30
N LYS A 742 -11.71 -55.73 7.70
CA LYS A 742 -10.25 -55.65 7.88
C LYS A 742 -9.84 -54.21 7.52
N LYS A 743 -9.05 -53.56 8.38
CA LYS A 743 -8.41 -52.29 8.00
C LYS A 743 -7.53 -52.57 6.77
N LEU A 744 -7.63 -51.72 5.75
CA LEU A 744 -6.60 -51.68 4.72
C LEU A 744 -5.27 -51.25 5.40
N PRO A 745 -4.12 -51.74 4.94
CA PRO A 745 -2.84 -51.22 5.41
C PRO A 745 -2.75 -49.71 5.13
N PRO A 746 -1.95 -48.96 5.91
CA PRO A 746 -1.61 -47.58 5.56
C PRO A 746 -1.07 -47.52 4.13
N ARG A 747 -1.52 -46.54 3.35
CA ARG A 747 -0.88 -46.23 2.06
C ARG A 747 0.47 -45.62 2.35
N LEU A 748 1.53 -46.18 1.76
CA LEU A 748 2.86 -45.60 1.86
C LEU A 748 2.88 -44.31 1.03
N PHE A 749 3.55 -43.29 1.55
CA PHE A 749 3.74 -42.02 0.89
C PHE A 749 5.12 -41.53 1.27
N CYS A 750 5.98 -41.31 0.28
CA CYS A 750 7.32 -40.84 0.51
C CYS A 750 7.39 -39.33 0.27
N ASP A 751 7.61 -38.58 1.36
CA ASP A 751 7.65 -37.12 1.38
C ASP A 751 8.81 -36.53 0.54
N ILE A 752 9.79 -37.36 0.17
CA ILE A 752 10.99 -36.98 -0.60
C ILE A 752 10.77 -37.06 -2.12
N CYS A 753 9.90 -37.96 -2.59
CA CYS A 753 9.54 -38.10 -4.01
C CYS A 753 8.14 -37.56 -4.37
N ASP A 754 7.36 -37.16 -3.35
CA ASP A 754 5.94 -36.78 -3.47
C ASP A 754 5.08 -37.91 -4.09
N CYS A 755 5.44 -39.17 -3.83
CA CYS A 755 4.94 -40.35 -4.55
C CYS A 755 4.32 -41.43 -3.64
N PHE A 756 3.18 -41.97 -4.08
CA PHE A 756 2.29 -42.86 -3.30
C PHE A 756 2.46 -44.36 -3.65
N ASP A 757 2.30 -45.22 -2.64
CA ASP A 757 2.27 -46.70 -2.68
C ASP A 757 3.49 -47.40 -3.32
N LEU A 758 4.59 -46.68 -3.56
CA LEU A 758 5.81 -47.23 -4.20
C LEU A 758 6.90 -47.64 -3.20
N HIS A 759 7.18 -46.78 -2.22
CA HIS A 759 8.13 -46.98 -1.12
C HIS A 759 7.72 -46.09 0.07
N ASP A 760 8.23 -46.38 1.26
CA ASP A 760 8.10 -45.49 2.42
C ASP A 760 9.20 -44.40 2.38
N THR A 761 9.09 -43.34 3.19
CA THR A 761 10.08 -42.23 3.19
C THR A 761 11.51 -42.74 3.47
N GLU A 762 11.67 -43.73 4.35
CA GLU A 762 12.97 -44.35 4.69
C GLU A 762 13.63 -45.10 3.50
N ASP A 763 12.82 -45.70 2.60
CA ASP A 763 13.25 -46.56 1.48
C ASP A 763 13.42 -45.76 0.15
N CYS A 764 13.51 -44.43 0.21
CA CYS A 764 13.51 -43.58 -0.97
C CYS A 764 14.80 -43.74 -1.81
N PRO A 765 14.74 -44.12 -3.10
CA PRO A 765 15.94 -44.27 -3.94
C PRO A 765 16.73 -42.96 -4.14
N THR A 766 16.09 -41.80 -3.95
CA THR A 766 16.72 -40.48 -3.98
C THR A 766 17.55 -40.21 -2.72
N GLN A 767 17.29 -40.91 -1.61
CA GLN A 767 18.02 -40.79 -0.35
C GLN A 767 19.42 -41.44 -0.41
N GLU A 768 19.57 -42.53 -1.19
CA GLU A 768 20.88 -43.18 -1.43
C GLU A 768 21.80 -42.40 -2.41
N GLN A 769 21.38 -41.24 -2.93
CA GLN A 769 22.21 -40.43 -3.85
C GLN A 769 22.94 -39.25 -3.17
N LEU A 770 22.78 -39.06 -1.86
CA LEU A 770 23.61 -38.15 -1.08
C LEU A 770 24.81 -38.92 -0.47
N PRO A 771 26.06 -38.49 -0.70
CA PRO A 771 27.22 -39.14 -0.10
C PRO A 771 27.23 -38.95 1.42
N ASP A 772 27.67 -40.01 2.12
CA ASP A 772 27.72 -40.11 3.58
C ASP A 772 28.31 -38.86 4.26
N SER A 773 27.64 -38.40 5.31
CA SER A 773 27.98 -37.13 5.97
C SER A 773 29.27 -37.25 6.79
N PRO A 774 30.11 -36.19 6.84
CA PRO A 774 31.30 -36.21 7.68
C PRO A 774 30.93 -36.39 9.15
N PRO A 775 31.79 -37.06 9.96
CA PRO A 775 31.47 -37.42 11.34
C PRO A 775 31.15 -36.19 12.19
N HIS A 776 30.12 -36.31 13.03
CA HIS A 776 29.59 -35.22 13.84
C HIS A 776 30.70 -34.56 14.67
N THR A 777 30.88 -33.25 14.49
CA THR A 777 31.95 -32.51 15.18
C THR A 777 31.67 -32.43 16.67
N THR A 778 32.59 -32.93 17.50
CA THR A 778 32.47 -32.94 18.97
C THR A 778 32.66 -31.54 19.61
N TYR A 779 32.29 -30.47 18.91
CA TYR A 779 32.43 -29.10 19.36
C TYR A 779 31.22 -28.69 20.22
N HIS A 780 31.29 -29.01 21.51
CA HIS A 780 30.42 -28.42 22.50
C HIS A 780 30.86 -26.97 22.76
N GLY A 781 30.26 -26.02 22.03
CA GLY A 781 30.47 -24.59 22.24
C GLY A 781 30.07 -24.16 23.65
N SER A 782 30.70 -23.09 24.15
CA SER A 782 30.45 -22.53 25.48
C SER A 782 28.98 -22.12 25.64
N ALA A 783 28.26 -22.71 26.60
CA ALA A 783 26.86 -22.33 26.90
C ALA A 783 26.70 -20.89 27.46
N SER A 784 27.79 -20.12 27.51
CA SER A 784 27.88 -18.72 27.92
C SER A 784 28.36 -17.79 26.80
N GLU A 785 28.64 -18.30 25.59
CA GLU A 785 28.95 -17.47 24.42
C GLU A 785 27.77 -17.50 23.45
N GLU A 786 27.10 -16.36 23.32
CA GLU A 786 26.00 -16.18 22.38
C GLU A 786 26.57 -16.19 20.94
N ARG A 787 26.04 -17.08 20.11
CA ARG A 787 26.56 -17.30 18.75
C ARG A 787 26.22 -16.08 17.87
N PRO A 788 27.21 -15.43 17.23
CA PRO A 788 26.94 -14.28 16.37
C PRO A 788 25.90 -14.60 15.30
N TYR A 789 24.80 -13.86 15.35
CA TYR A 789 23.68 -13.91 14.42
C TYR A 789 23.41 -12.50 13.90
N CYS A 790 22.98 -12.42 12.64
CA CYS A 790 22.65 -11.17 11.98
C CYS A 790 21.17 -11.13 11.62
N ASP A 791 20.43 -10.20 12.23
CA ASP A 791 19.00 -10.03 11.99
C ASP A 791 18.70 -9.42 10.61
N THR A 792 19.67 -8.75 9.97
CA THR A 792 19.52 -8.14 8.64
C THR A 792 19.52 -9.16 7.50
N CYS A 793 20.22 -10.30 7.66
CA CYS A 793 20.34 -11.33 6.61
C CYS A 793 20.04 -12.76 7.11
N GLU A 794 19.57 -12.92 8.33
CA GLU A 794 19.19 -14.18 8.99
C GLU A 794 20.32 -15.26 9.05
N MET A 795 21.59 -14.85 8.90
CA MET A 795 22.73 -15.77 8.90
C MET A 795 23.52 -15.77 10.22
N PHE A 796 23.91 -16.96 10.67
CA PHE A 796 24.90 -17.14 11.74
C PHE A 796 26.33 -16.95 11.21
N GLY A 797 27.15 -16.17 11.92
CA GLY A 797 28.58 -16.02 11.65
C GLY A 797 29.13 -14.61 11.86
N HIS A 798 28.26 -13.61 11.90
CA HIS A 798 28.57 -12.22 12.25
C HIS A 798 27.40 -11.62 13.03
N TRP A 799 27.63 -10.47 13.67
CA TRP A 799 26.57 -9.69 14.33
C TRP A 799 25.91 -8.74 13.35
N THR A 800 24.66 -8.36 13.62
CA THR A 800 23.87 -7.37 12.86
C THR A 800 24.63 -6.06 12.64
N GLU A 801 25.39 -5.56 13.64
CA GLU A 801 26.24 -4.36 13.55
C GLU A 801 27.44 -4.49 12.57
N SER A 802 27.76 -5.71 12.13
CA SER A 802 28.83 -6.01 11.18
C SER A 802 28.30 -6.52 9.83
N CYS A 803 26.98 -6.40 9.58
CA CYS A 803 26.42 -6.66 8.27
C CYS A 803 26.82 -5.55 7.28
N ASN A 804 26.80 -5.86 5.99
CA ASN A 804 27.04 -4.91 4.93
C ASN A 804 25.81 -4.85 4.03
N ASP A 805 24.84 -4.02 4.43
CA ASP A 805 23.44 -3.99 3.96
C ASP A 805 23.26 -3.94 2.42
N ASP A 806 24.27 -3.46 1.68
CA ASP A 806 24.34 -3.43 0.21
C ASP A 806 24.32 -4.82 -0.48
N GLN A 807 24.17 -5.92 0.26
CA GLN A 807 24.07 -7.30 -0.26
C GLN A 807 22.80 -8.04 0.18
N THR A 808 21.65 -7.41 0.00
CA THR A 808 20.34 -8.08 -0.05
C THR A 808 19.93 -8.37 -1.50
N PHE A 809 19.16 -9.44 -1.73
CA PHE A 809 18.80 -10.00 -3.04
C PHE A 809 17.28 -10.16 -3.18
#